data_AF-A0A9P3IRL1-F1
#
_entry.id   AF-A0A9P3IRL1-F1
#
_cell.length_a   1.000
_cell.length_b   1.000
_cell.length_c   1.000
_cell.angle_alpha   90.00
_cell.angle_beta   90.00
_cell.angle_gamma   90.00
#
_symmetry.space_group_name_H-M   'P 1'
#
loop_
_entity.id
_entity.type
_entity.pdbx_description
1 polymer ?
#
loop_
_entity_poly.entity_id
_entity_poly.type
_entity_poly.pdbx_seq_one_letter_code
_entity_poly.pdbx_strand_id
1 'polypeptide(L)'
;MNCMLVGHRDRYVMIDAGLMFPDYDEVGMQRVLPDTAFIHRWRHKIEALIITHGHEDHIGALPWVLPALDPSTPVFATGFTMQLVKRRLKEHNLPFEKRCKAVQMRTPFTAGPFQVEPVRVTHSIPDCCGLVLRCDDGTIFHTGDWKIDEDPLDGRKFDREFLEGLSKEGVTLMMSDSTNSLAPGRTTSESSVAAALMDAVLAAKGRVITTQFASNVHRLGAIKAAADAAGRRLVFLGMSLRTYLDAAFRDGQAPFDPSVLLKAEDMSAFSPRDLLIVTTGSQGEPRAALNLASYGTSRMLQLNSDDTVLYSAKMIPGNETRVVKMMNRIALQGPRILQGREHGLHTSGHAYREEQQEAIRLVQAQHFLPVHGEYAFLKEHELLAQRQGIRHTTVISNGEMVGVAPLRNSKVVSNGFYHQPRVHLETMYNDGGIAFGNAREMAVGERLHVATEGIVIATVEVFREPPGEDLLEVFTDADEDDDSQGDRRGLHGRLQIRTRCLWVDRGKLTEMMHAAGMGALKKLNRDASLSLVERTIAQVLRKAVQRHSSRRPEVIVTAVDSFQPPVPPPPAPPPPSNLSADLSAFAQRGAKEGTKAEQAQAAGEQEARQRQRREQQEHELQAMLAADEEAEGAFGPTAQGTGGRQGRKGGRGGREGGESTESDFSDGGYSGSSSEEEGYGPSGGAAGVRAAAPAAVAASAGDKISSVGGWREIGSGSVLEGGAPGVGVEGQQGGEEEREKGKASKARRGRRRSGGGSSTDGSSGADEGEGTGGAARVEGAEEELTGGAEGAASGGKPRRKKRSASVEVEGGGEGEAANAVEGKAGSAVEGVGGSEAEREEGKDARGQVEESEKDGDAPLLESPQ
;
A
#
# COMPACT_ATOMS: atom_id res chain seq x y z
N MET A 1 -0.59 6.70 3.00
CA MET A 1 0.62 7.40 2.52
C MET A 1 1.03 8.45 3.54
N ASN A 2 1.40 8.00 4.73
CA ASN A 2 1.73 8.89 5.82
C ASN A 2 3.21 9.28 5.70
N CYS A 3 3.45 10.57 5.51
CA CYS A 3 4.76 11.18 5.42
C CYS A 3 4.61 12.67 5.72
N MET A 4 4.98 13.07 6.93
CA MET A 4 4.75 14.41 7.48
C MET A 4 6.08 15.08 7.82
N LEU A 5 6.19 16.39 7.62
CA LEU A 5 7.29 17.19 8.17
C LEU A 5 6.80 18.02 9.35
N VAL A 6 7.43 17.82 10.52
CA VAL A 6 7.23 18.65 11.72
C VAL A 6 8.52 19.42 11.95
N GLY A 7 8.46 20.73 12.24
CA GLY A 7 9.67 21.55 12.29
C GLY A 7 9.61 22.75 13.22
N HIS A 8 10.80 23.18 13.62
CA HIS A 8 11.08 24.30 14.53
C HIS A 8 12.29 25.06 13.97
N ARG A 9 12.18 26.39 13.87
CA ARG A 9 13.25 27.29 13.34
C ARG A 9 13.86 26.85 12.00
N ASP A 10 13.00 26.46 11.06
CA ASP A 10 13.35 26.00 9.69
C ASP A 10 14.19 24.70 9.64
N ARG A 11 14.16 23.92 10.72
CA ARG A 11 14.72 22.56 10.83
C ARG A 11 13.58 21.59 11.08
N TYR A 12 13.61 20.41 10.44
CA TYR A 12 12.47 19.50 10.38
C TYR A 12 12.86 18.06 10.72
N VAL A 13 11.92 17.32 11.29
CA VAL A 13 11.92 15.85 11.32
C VAL A 13 10.80 15.34 10.42
N MET A 14 11.04 14.21 9.77
CA MET A 14 10.03 13.48 9.03
C MET A 14 9.39 12.43 9.94
N ILE A 15 8.05 12.40 10.00
CA ILE A 15 7.28 11.34 10.64
C ILE A 15 6.69 10.48 9.53
N ASP A 16 7.06 9.19 9.56
CA ASP A 16 6.71 8.14 8.61
C ASP A 16 7.10 8.39 7.13
N ALA A 17 7.14 7.29 6.37
CA ALA A 17 7.54 7.22 4.97
C ALA A 17 6.76 6.10 4.27
N GLY A 18 5.43 6.25 4.25
CA GLY A 18 4.50 5.25 3.75
C GLY A 18 3.99 5.45 2.33
N LEU A 19 3.45 4.37 1.74
CA LEU A 19 2.82 4.38 0.41
C LEU A 19 1.29 4.51 0.48
N MET A 20 0.61 4.50 -0.66
CA MET A 20 -0.81 4.23 -0.81
C MET A 20 -1.02 3.24 -1.98
N PHE A 21 -2.10 2.47 -1.92
CA PHE A 21 -2.49 1.57 -3.01
C PHE A 21 -3.27 2.36 -4.07
N PRO A 22 -3.02 2.16 -5.37
CA PRO A 22 -3.70 2.92 -6.42
C PRO A 22 -5.20 2.65 -6.50
N ASP A 23 -5.97 3.67 -6.88
CA ASP A 23 -7.42 3.57 -7.08
C ASP A 23 -7.80 3.11 -8.51
N TYR A 24 -9.10 3.00 -8.80
CA TYR A 24 -9.63 2.39 -10.04
C TYR A 24 -9.28 3.15 -11.33
N ASP A 25 -8.95 4.44 -11.25
CA ASP A 25 -8.61 5.31 -12.38
C ASP A 25 -7.10 5.45 -12.61
N GLU A 26 -6.27 5.02 -11.65
CA GLU A 26 -4.80 5.03 -11.70
C GLU A 26 -4.23 3.82 -12.48
N VAL A 27 -4.77 3.63 -13.69
CA VAL A 27 -4.69 2.38 -14.47
C VAL A 27 -3.26 1.85 -14.66
N GLY A 28 -3.01 0.67 -14.09
CA GLY A 28 -1.75 -0.07 -14.23
C GLY A 28 -0.65 0.35 -13.26
N MET A 29 -0.87 1.34 -12.41
CA MET A 29 0.04 1.64 -11.30
C MET A 29 -0.02 0.52 -10.24
N GLN A 30 1.04 0.38 -9.43
CA GLN A 30 1.07 -0.57 -8.31
C GLN A 30 1.25 0.07 -6.93
N ARG A 31 1.86 1.26 -6.87
CA ARG A 31 2.03 2.05 -5.65
C ARG A 31 1.92 3.53 -5.95
N VAL A 32 1.33 4.28 -5.01
CA VAL A 32 1.33 5.74 -4.93
C VAL A 32 2.27 6.17 -3.80
N LEU A 33 3.06 7.21 -4.03
CA LEU A 33 4.25 7.56 -3.25
C LEU A 33 4.36 9.10 -3.06
N PRO A 34 4.97 9.57 -1.96
CA PRO A 34 5.14 11.00 -1.70
C PRO A 34 6.14 11.65 -2.68
N ASP A 35 6.10 12.98 -2.79
CA ASP A 35 6.98 13.79 -3.65
C ASP A 35 8.47 13.67 -3.23
N THR A 36 9.17 12.69 -3.81
CA THR A 36 10.60 12.50 -3.55
C THR A 36 11.47 13.61 -4.14
N ALA A 37 10.98 14.34 -5.15
CA ALA A 37 11.70 15.49 -5.69
C ALA A 37 11.66 16.66 -4.68
N PHE A 38 10.53 16.89 -4.01
CA PHE A 38 10.43 17.83 -2.88
C PHE A 38 11.32 17.41 -1.71
N ILE A 39 11.24 16.14 -1.29
CA ILE A 39 12.09 15.61 -0.21
C ILE A 39 13.58 15.81 -0.56
N HIS A 40 13.98 15.54 -1.81
CA HIS A 40 15.34 15.77 -2.26
C HIS A 40 15.74 17.25 -2.30
N ARG A 41 14.86 18.16 -2.72
CA ARG A 41 15.07 19.63 -2.64
C ARG A 41 15.28 20.07 -1.19
N TRP A 42 14.53 19.51 -0.24
CA TRP A 42 14.50 19.92 1.18
C TRP A 42 15.43 19.11 2.10
N ARG A 43 16.13 18.08 1.61
CA ARG A 43 16.97 17.15 2.39
C ARG A 43 17.92 17.82 3.40
N HIS A 44 18.45 18.99 3.08
CA HIS A 44 19.36 19.77 3.93
C HIS A 44 18.71 20.37 5.20
N LYS A 45 17.38 20.33 5.29
CA LYS A 45 16.59 20.75 6.46
C LYS A 45 15.97 19.58 7.25
N ILE A 46 16.01 18.36 6.72
CA ILE A 46 15.35 17.19 7.30
C ILE A 46 16.40 16.40 8.09
N GLU A 47 16.38 16.54 9.42
CA GLU A 47 17.45 16.07 10.30
C GLU A 47 17.25 14.64 10.83
N ALA A 48 16.04 14.09 10.72
CA ALA A 48 15.73 12.72 11.09
C ALA A 48 14.49 12.22 10.35
N LEU A 49 14.39 10.90 10.20
CA LEU A 49 13.15 10.19 9.94
C LEU A 49 12.78 9.38 11.20
N ILE A 50 11.54 9.48 11.65
CA ILE A 50 10.99 8.76 12.80
C ILE A 50 9.81 7.94 12.29
N ILE A 51 9.79 6.65 12.59
CA ILE A 51 8.72 5.73 12.19
C ILE A 51 7.85 5.41 13.41
N THR A 52 6.54 5.60 13.28
CA THR A 52 5.58 5.31 14.36
C THR A 52 5.33 3.81 14.52
N HIS A 53 5.18 3.08 13.40
CA HIS A 53 4.90 1.66 13.37
C HIS A 53 5.13 1.00 11.99
N GLY A 54 4.89 -0.32 11.90
CA GLY A 54 5.31 -1.17 10.79
C GLY A 54 4.36 -1.39 9.61
N HIS A 55 3.28 -0.62 9.41
CA HIS A 55 2.37 -0.82 8.26
C HIS A 55 2.90 -0.20 6.94
N GLU A 56 2.48 -0.71 5.78
CA GLU A 56 2.95 -0.27 4.46
C GLU A 56 2.63 1.20 4.17
N ASP A 57 1.52 1.72 4.66
CA ASP A 57 1.12 3.12 4.61
C ASP A 57 1.87 4.03 5.59
N HIS A 58 2.84 3.49 6.35
CA HIS A 58 3.81 4.20 7.20
C HIS A 58 5.29 3.91 6.87
N ILE A 59 5.63 2.72 6.34
CA ILE A 59 7.02 2.35 5.97
C ILE A 59 7.23 1.89 4.52
N GLY A 60 6.18 1.76 3.71
CA GLY A 60 6.26 1.19 2.36
C GLY A 60 6.93 2.08 1.31
N ALA A 61 7.02 3.40 1.53
CA ALA A 61 7.72 4.33 0.63
C ALA A 61 9.21 4.53 0.99
N LEU A 62 9.71 3.93 2.09
CA LEU A 62 11.13 3.98 2.48
C LEU A 62 12.13 3.75 1.33
N PRO A 63 11.91 2.81 0.38
CA PRO A 63 12.86 2.59 -0.71
C PRO A 63 13.04 3.78 -1.67
N TRP A 64 12.07 4.69 -1.73
CA TRP A 64 12.11 5.90 -2.56
C TRP A 64 12.42 7.16 -1.73
N VAL A 65 12.01 7.19 -0.46
CA VAL A 65 12.25 8.32 0.46
C VAL A 65 13.70 8.36 0.97
N LEU A 66 14.29 7.22 1.33
CA LEU A 66 15.64 7.19 1.91
C LEU A 66 16.78 7.59 0.94
N PRO A 67 16.72 7.31 -0.38
CA PRO A 67 17.63 7.88 -1.37
C PRO A 67 17.45 9.38 -1.61
N ALA A 68 16.25 9.93 -1.36
CA ALA A 68 15.95 11.35 -1.57
C ALA A 68 16.49 12.22 -0.41
N LEU A 69 16.39 11.71 0.83
CA LEU A 69 16.94 12.31 2.05
C LEU A 69 18.48 12.41 2.03
N ASP A 70 19.03 13.20 2.94
CA ASP A 70 20.49 13.30 3.07
C ASP A 70 21.09 11.97 3.58
N PRO A 71 22.25 11.50 3.05
CA PRO A 71 22.88 10.26 3.49
C PRO A 71 23.15 10.15 4.99
N SER A 72 23.33 11.27 5.71
CA SER A 72 23.52 11.25 7.17
C SER A 72 22.22 11.15 7.98
N THR A 73 21.05 11.38 7.37
CA THR A 73 19.75 11.45 8.06
C THR A 73 19.45 10.11 8.76
N PRO A 74 19.43 10.03 10.11
CA PRO A 74 19.11 8.82 10.85
C PRO A 74 17.65 8.42 10.69
N VAL A 75 17.40 7.11 10.85
CA VAL A 75 16.06 6.50 10.85
C VAL A 75 15.80 5.90 12.22
N PHE A 76 14.85 6.45 12.97
CA PHE A 76 14.46 5.99 14.30
C PHE A 76 13.18 5.14 14.22
N ALA A 77 13.16 3.98 14.89
CA ALA A 77 11.96 3.16 15.01
C ALA A 77 12.03 2.24 16.25
N THR A 78 10.89 1.77 16.73
CA THR A 78 10.76 0.72 17.75
C THR A 78 11.34 -0.62 17.26
N GLY A 79 11.60 -1.58 18.16
CA GLY A 79 12.43 -2.77 17.87
C GLY A 79 11.90 -3.61 16.71
N PHE A 80 10.67 -4.09 16.84
CA PHE A 80 10.01 -4.91 15.81
C PHE A 80 9.82 -4.13 14.51
N THR A 81 9.44 -2.85 14.61
CA THR A 81 9.34 -1.94 13.44
C THR A 81 10.70 -1.83 12.73
N MET A 82 11.80 -1.77 13.48
CA MET A 82 13.15 -1.70 12.93
C MET A 82 13.56 -2.99 12.21
N GLN A 83 13.10 -4.17 12.65
CA GLN A 83 13.30 -5.43 11.92
C GLN A 83 12.62 -5.39 10.54
N LEU A 84 11.40 -4.82 10.45
CA LEU A 84 10.68 -4.63 9.20
C LEU A 84 11.36 -3.59 8.29
N VAL A 85 11.81 -2.46 8.86
CA VAL A 85 12.59 -1.44 8.14
C VAL A 85 13.86 -2.05 7.54
N LYS A 86 14.73 -2.66 8.37
CA LYS A 86 15.96 -3.31 7.93
C LYS A 86 15.71 -4.36 6.86
N ARG A 87 14.64 -5.16 7.02
CA ARG A 87 14.25 -6.14 6.01
C ARG A 87 13.89 -5.50 4.68
N ARG A 88 13.08 -4.44 4.64
CA ARG A 88 12.74 -3.75 3.38
C ARG A 88 13.96 -3.08 2.74
N LEU A 89 14.92 -2.59 3.54
CA LEU A 89 16.22 -2.13 3.01
C LEU A 89 16.97 -3.25 2.29
N LYS A 90 17.06 -4.44 2.90
CA LYS A 90 17.71 -5.61 2.29
C LYS A 90 16.97 -6.09 1.04
N GLU A 91 15.64 -6.17 1.07
CA GLU A 91 14.81 -6.58 -0.08
C GLU A 91 14.94 -5.62 -1.29
N HIS A 92 15.30 -4.35 -1.05
CA HIS A 92 15.58 -3.36 -2.08
C HIS A 92 17.09 -3.10 -2.32
N ASN A 93 17.99 -3.91 -1.73
CA ASN A 93 19.45 -3.77 -1.81
C ASN A 93 20.01 -2.38 -1.40
N LEU A 94 19.37 -1.71 -0.44
CA LEU A 94 19.72 -0.35 -0.02
C LEU A 94 20.75 -0.36 1.12
N PRO A 95 21.94 0.28 0.97
CA PRO A 95 23.03 0.24 1.95
C PRO A 95 22.81 1.16 3.18
N PHE A 96 21.56 1.39 3.57
CA PHE A 96 21.16 2.38 4.57
C PHE A 96 21.03 1.84 6.00
N GLU A 97 21.29 0.55 6.26
CA GLU A 97 21.17 -0.02 7.60
C GLU A 97 22.03 0.70 8.66
N LYS A 98 23.15 1.31 8.28
CA LYS A 98 23.98 2.14 9.16
C LYS A 98 23.29 3.43 9.68
N ARG A 99 22.17 3.84 9.06
CA ARG A 99 21.35 4.98 9.49
C ARG A 99 20.29 4.59 10.53
N CYS A 100 20.02 3.29 10.69
CA CYS A 100 18.99 2.77 11.57
C CYS A 100 19.37 2.85 13.06
N LYS A 101 18.52 3.50 13.87
CA LYS A 101 18.65 3.63 15.32
C LYS A 101 17.39 3.10 16.00
N ALA A 102 17.50 1.99 16.72
CA ALA A 102 16.38 1.47 17.50
C ALA A 102 16.10 2.40 18.70
N VAL A 103 14.82 2.62 19.01
CA VAL A 103 14.37 3.39 20.19
C VAL A 103 13.44 2.55 21.06
N GLN A 104 13.29 2.95 22.33
CA GLN A 104 12.45 2.28 23.32
C GLN A 104 11.31 3.20 23.77
N MET A 105 10.19 2.61 24.19
CA MET A 105 9.05 3.34 24.78
C MET A 105 9.49 4.03 26.08
N ARG A 106 8.99 5.25 26.33
CA ARG A 106 9.34 6.13 27.48
C ARG A 106 10.85 6.43 27.61
N THR A 107 11.62 6.32 26.53
CA THR A 107 13.05 6.70 26.48
C THR A 107 13.26 7.87 25.52
N PRO A 108 13.49 9.11 26.03
CA PRO A 108 13.72 10.28 25.19
C PRO A 108 15.02 10.20 24.36
N PHE A 109 14.96 10.68 23.12
CA PHE A 109 16.10 10.81 22.21
C PHE A 109 16.04 12.14 21.43
N THR A 110 17.18 12.62 20.91
CA THR A 110 17.21 13.86 20.12
C THR A 110 17.04 13.56 18.63
N ALA A 111 16.13 14.28 17.97
CA ALA A 111 15.89 14.21 16.53
C ALA A 111 15.71 15.64 15.99
N GLY A 112 16.71 16.14 15.26
CA GLY A 112 16.75 17.54 14.82
C GLY A 112 16.55 18.52 15.98
N PRO A 113 15.63 19.49 15.88
CA PRO A 113 15.37 20.48 16.92
C PRO A 113 14.47 19.96 18.07
N PHE A 114 14.12 18.67 18.10
CA PHE A 114 13.21 18.10 19.09
C PHE A 114 13.90 17.09 20.03
N GLN A 115 13.49 17.11 21.30
CA GLN A 115 13.60 15.96 22.18
C GLN A 115 12.32 15.12 22.01
N VAL A 116 12.46 13.92 21.48
CA VAL A 116 11.36 13.03 21.12
C VAL A 116 11.28 11.86 22.11
N GLU A 117 10.08 11.57 22.61
CA GLU A 117 9.80 10.44 23.50
C GLU A 117 8.70 9.56 22.88
N PRO A 118 8.97 8.27 22.56
CA PRO A 118 7.95 7.34 22.10
C PRO A 118 7.03 6.90 23.25
N VAL A 119 5.72 6.97 23.05
CA VAL A 119 4.69 6.57 24.01
C VAL A 119 3.92 5.39 23.43
N ARG A 120 3.68 4.34 24.22
CA ARG A 120 3.03 3.13 23.69
C ARG A 120 1.53 3.36 23.45
N VAL A 121 1.08 3.02 22.25
CA VAL A 121 -0.33 2.90 21.88
C VAL A 121 -0.67 1.46 21.50
N THR A 122 -1.94 1.06 21.64
CA THR A 122 -2.40 -0.25 21.13
C THR A 122 -2.97 -0.07 19.72
N HIS A 123 -2.64 -0.99 18.81
CA HIS A 123 -3.03 -0.92 17.39
C HIS A 123 -3.04 -2.36 16.82
N SER A 124 -3.27 -2.56 15.51
CA SER A 124 -3.38 -3.90 14.90
C SER A 124 -2.06 -4.56 14.49
N ILE A 125 -0.92 -4.08 15.02
CA ILE A 125 0.44 -4.56 14.78
C ILE A 125 1.31 -4.24 16.03
N PRO A 126 2.33 -5.05 16.38
CA PRO A 126 3.17 -4.78 17.56
C PRO A 126 3.94 -3.46 17.52
N ASP A 127 4.43 -3.03 18.68
CA ASP A 127 5.45 -1.99 18.84
C ASP A 127 5.09 -0.58 18.31
N CYS A 128 3.79 -0.30 18.17
CA CYS A 128 3.28 1.01 17.76
C CYS A 128 3.52 2.09 18.82
N CYS A 129 3.98 3.26 18.38
CA CYS A 129 4.18 4.42 19.24
C CYS A 129 3.48 5.69 18.73
N GLY A 130 2.90 6.43 19.67
CA GLY A 130 2.77 7.88 19.55
C GLY A 130 4.10 8.56 19.88
N LEU A 131 4.24 9.82 19.49
CA LEU A 131 5.47 10.60 19.63
C LEU A 131 5.16 11.88 20.38
N VAL A 132 5.84 12.12 21.50
CA VAL A 132 5.90 13.43 22.15
C VAL A 132 7.16 14.14 21.65
N LEU A 133 7.02 15.28 20.98
CA LEU A 133 8.11 16.11 20.48
C LEU A 133 8.16 17.41 21.27
N ARG A 134 9.22 17.62 22.05
CA ARG A 134 9.44 18.81 22.89
C ARG A 134 10.46 19.75 22.26
N CYS A 135 10.17 21.05 22.28
CA CYS A 135 11.08 22.12 21.83
C CYS A 135 10.86 23.41 22.66
N ASP A 136 11.70 24.43 22.45
CA ASP A 136 11.60 25.74 23.13
C ASP A 136 10.21 26.40 23.01
N ASP A 137 9.51 26.16 21.90
CA ASP A 137 8.19 26.70 21.60
C ASP A 137 7.05 25.72 21.97
N GLY A 138 7.33 24.75 22.85
CA GLY A 138 6.34 23.88 23.49
C GLY A 138 6.36 22.41 23.03
N THR A 139 5.36 21.66 23.50
CA THR A 139 5.24 20.21 23.32
C THR A 139 4.15 19.84 22.31
N ILE A 140 4.50 18.98 21.36
CA ILE A 140 3.62 18.41 20.34
C ILE A 140 3.41 16.93 20.65
N PHE A 141 2.18 16.43 20.56
CA PHE A 141 1.86 15.00 20.66
C PHE A 141 1.25 14.50 19.36
N HIS A 142 1.91 13.56 18.68
CA HIS A 142 1.37 12.82 17.55
C HIS A 142 0.92 11.44 18.05
N THR A 143 -0.36 11.06 17.91
CA THR A 143 -0.83 9.76 18.45
C THR A 143 -0.19 8.56 17.78
N GLY A 144 0.29 8.71 16.54
CA GLY A 144 0.44 7.58 15.64
C GLY A 144 -0.95 7.01 15.30
N ASP A 145 -0.98 5.79 14.79
CA ASP A 145 -2.20 5.03 14.57
C ASP A 145 -2.48 4.15 15.78
N TRP A 146 -3.72 4.19 16.28
CA TRP A 146 -4.02 3.75 17.64
C TRP A 146 -5.50 3.45 17.85
N LYS A 147 -5.77 2.57 18.81
CA LYS A 147 -7.05 2.39 19.51
C LYS A 147 -6.82 2.35 21.02
N ILE A 148 -7.87 2.15 21.80
CA ILE A 148 -7.75 1.75 23.21
C ILE A 148 -8.20 0.30 23.34
N ASP A 149 -7.29 -0.64 23.13
CA ASP A 149 -7.50 -2.01 23.57
C ASP A 149 -7.40 -2.09 25.11
N GLU A 150 -8.51 -2.42 25.76
CA GLU A 150 -8.61 -2.56 27.21
C GLU A 150 -8.00 -3.87 27.72
N ASP A 151 -7.84 -4.89 26.86
CA ASP A 151 -7.34 -6.23 27.20
C ASP A 151 -6.46 -6.83 26.06
N PRO A 152 -5.35 -6.15 25.69
CA PRO A 152 -4.53 -6.55 24.56
C PRO A 152 -3.74 -7.84 24.84
N LEU A 153 -3.59 -8.66 23.81
CA LEU A 153 -2.99 -10.00 23.87
C LEU A 153 -1.49 -10.04 24.26
N ASP A 154 -0.79 -8.90 24.31
CA ASP A 154 0.58 -8.80 24.85
C ASP A 154 0.63 -8.36 26.32
N GLY A 155 -0.53 -8.17 26.96
CA GLY A 155 -0.68 -7.71 28.35
C GLY A 155 -0.33 -6.24 28.59
N ARG A 156 0.27 -5.56 27.60
CA ARG A 156 0.71 -4.16 27.71
C ARG A 156 -0.45 -3.26 27.27
N LYS A 157 -0.97 -2.39 28.15
CA LYS A 157 -2.16 -1.58 27.87
C LYS A 157 -1.84 -0.25 27.18
N PHE A 158 -2.87 0.46 26.72
CA PHE A 158 -2.75 1.85 26.22
C PHE A 158 -2.36 2.79 27.37
N ASP A 159 -1.40 3.69 27.12
CA ASP A 159 -0.68 4.41 28.19
C ASP A 159 -1.42 5.66 28.71
N ARG A 160 -2.58 5.46 29.34
CA ARG A 160 -3.42 6.54 29.91
C ARG A 160 -2.68 7.39 30.93
N GLU A 161 -1.97 6.75 31.86
CA GLU A 161 -1.22 7.41 32.94
C GLU A 161 -0.19 8.39 32.37
N PHE A 162 0.52 8.01 31.31
CA PHE A 162 1.44 8.91 30.63
C PHE A 162 0.72 10.12 30.02
N LEU A 163 -0.43 9.94 29.37
CA LEU A 163 -1.19 11.06 28.78
C LEU A 163 -1.76 12.01 29.85
N GLU A 164 -2.17 11.48 31.01
CA GLU A 164 -2.55 12.28 32.18
C GLU A 164 -1.34 13.00 32.83
N GLY A 165 -0.12 12.46 32.68
CA GLY A 165 1.11 13.17 33.00
C GLY A 165 1.39 14.30 32.01
N LEU A 166 1.26 14.02 30.72
CA LEU A 166 1.55 14.92 29.62
C LEU A 166 0.64 16.15 29.58
N SER A 167 -0.64 16.04 29.97
CA SER A 167 -1.52 17.21 30.07
C SER A 167 -1.09 18.20 31.17
N LYS A 168 -0.40 17.73 32.22
CA LYS A 168 0.18 18.57 33.27
C LYS A 168 1.47 19.28 32.80
N GLU A 169 2.15 18.75 31.80
CA GLU A 169 3.26 19.42 31.09
C GLU A 169 2.75 20.56 30.18
N GLY A 170 1.57 20.36 29.57
CA GLY A 170 0.87 21.37 28.77
C GLY A 170 1.09 21.22 27.27
N VAL A 171 0.33 20.32 26.63
CA VAL A 171 0.45 20.06 25.19
C VAL A 171 -0.01 21.27 24.36
N THR A 172 0.89 21.75 23.51
CA THR A 172 0.62 22.86 22.59
C THR A 172 -0.17 22.38 21.37
N LEU A 173 0.18 21.23 20.78
CA LEU A 173 -0.51 20.65 19.63
C LEU A 173 -0.72 19.15 19.82
N MET A 174 -1.95 18.67 19.65
CA MET A 174 -2.26 17.25 19.45
C MET A 174 -2.56 16.99 17.97
N MET A 175 -1.87 16.01 17.38
CA MET A 175 -2.13 15.46 16.05
C MET A 175 -2.67 14.05 16.20
N SER A 176 -3.86 13.74 15.66
CA SER A 176 -4.53 12.45 15.95
C SER A 176 -5.18 11.76 14.76
N ASP A 177 -5.01 10.43 14.70
CA ASP A 177 -5.62 9.50 13.74
C ASP A 177 -7.16 9.62 13.69
N SER A 178 -7.69 9.86 12.49
CA SER A 178 -9.11 10.15 12.22
C SER A 178 -9.84 9.01 11.51
N THR A 179 -9.18 7.87 11.25
CA THR A 179 -9.64 6.79 10.36
C THR A 179 -11.05 6.27 10.67
N ASN A 180 -11.45 6.27 11.94
CA ASN A 180 -12.76 5.81 12.39
C ASN A 180 -13.60 6.91 13.09
N SER A 181 -13.35 8.20 12.86
CA SER A 181 -14.14 9.30 13.51
C SER A 181 -15.64 9.31 13.16
N LEU A 182 -16.01 8.70 12.03
CA LEU A 182 -17.41 8.45 11.64
C LEU A 182 -18.04 7.23 12.34
N ALA A 183 -17.25 6.37 13.00
CA ALA A 183 -17.73 5.19 13.73
C ALA A 183 -18.09 5.55 15.19
N PRO A 184 -19.35 5.32 15.63
CA PRO A 184 -19.76 5.49 17.02
C PRO A 184 -19.31 4.30 17.89
N GLY A 185 -19.29 4.48 19.22
CA GLY A 185 -18.86 3.45 20.17
C GLY A 185 -17.34 3.45 20.37
N ARG A 186 -16.85 2.28 20.82
CA ARG A 186 -15.44 1.92 21.00
C ARG A 186 -15.10 0.69 20.14
N THR A 187 -13.82 0.50 19.84
CA THR A 187 -13.31 -0.76 19.27
C THR A 187 -13.52 -1.93 20.24
N THR A 188 -13.58 -3.16 19.70
CA THR A 188 -13.54 -4.38 20.53
C THR A 188 -12.08 -4.80 20.78
N SER A 189 -11.84 -5.47 21.90
CA SER A 189 -10.52 -6.00 22.24
C SER A 189 -10.12 -7.18 21.34
N GLU A 190 -8.83 -7.33 21.06
CA GLU A 190 -8.28 -8.54 20.43
C GLU A 190 -8.47 -9.80 21.30
N SER A 191 -8.65 -9.71 22.63
CA SER A 191 -8.98 -10.90 23.44
C SER A 191 -10.38 -11.43 23.15
N SER A 192 -11.34 -10.54 22.85
CA SER A 192 -12.68 -10.94 22.37
C SER A 192 -12.61 -11.63 21.00
N VAL A 193 -11.72 -11.17 20.11
CA VAL A 193 -11.46 -11.82 18.82
C VAL A 193 -10.78 -13.18 19.00
N ALA A 194 -9.87 -13.30 19.97
CA ALA A 194 -9.20 -14.55 20.30
C ALA A 194 -10.18 -15.62 20.84
N ALA A 195 -11.13 -15.24 21.69
CA ALA A 195 -12.20 -16.12 22.16
C ALA A 195 -13.08 -16.61 20.98
N ALA A 196 -13.52 -15.69 20.11
CA ALA A 196 -14.32 -16.06 18.94
C ALA A 196 -13.57 -16.97 17.95
N LEU A 197 -12.26 -16.79 17.80
CA LEU A 197 -11.39 -17.69 17.03
C LEU A 197 -11.25 -19.07 17.68
N MET A 198 -11.10 -19.14 19.01
CA MET A 198 -11.05 -20.39 19.77
C MET A 198 -12.33 -21.22 19.55
N ASP A 199 -13.50 -20.61 19.78
CA ASP A 199 -14.80 -21.28 19.60
C ASP A 199 -14.99 -21.77 18.15
N ALA A 200 -14.66 -20.93 17.17
CA ALA A 200 -14.79 -21.27 15.76
C ALA A 200 -13.86 -22.43 15.32
N VAL A 201 -12.66 -22.54 15.89
CA VAL A 201 -11.70 -23.60 15.60
C VAL A 201 -12.06 -24.90 16.30
N LEU A 202 -12.52 -24.85 17.55
CA LEU A 202 -12.99 -26.01 18.31
C LEU A 202 -14.29 -26.61 17.74
N ALA A 203 -15.20 -25.77 17.24
CA ALA A 203 -16.45 -26.20 16.62
C ALA A 203 -16.29 -26.78 15.19
N ALA A 204 -15.12 -26.60 14.56
CA ALA A 204 -14.89 -27.06 13.19
C ALA A 204 -14.58 -28.57 13.14
N LYS A 205 -15.34 -29.31 12.31
CA LYS A 205 -15.18 -30.77 12.14
C LYS A 205 -14.12 -31.15 11.10
N GLY A 206 -14.04 -30.38 10.01
CA GLY A 206 -13.06 -30.56 8.94
C GLY A 206 -11.84 -29.67 9.15
N ARG A 207 -11.22 -29.27 8.04
CA ARG A 207 -10.05 -28.38 8.00
C ARG A 207 -10.45 -26.94 8.27
N VAL A 208 -9.64 -26.21 9.04
CA VAL A 208 -9.84 -24.77 9.25
C VAL A 208 -8.87 -23.99 8.37
N ILE A 209 -9.40 -22.99 7.66
CA ILE A 209 -8.66 -22.05 6.83
C ILE A 209 -9.01 -20.65 7.32
N THR A 210 -8.04 -19.87 7.80
CA THR A 210 -8.27 -18.50 8.26
C THR A 210 -7.52 -17.50 7.39
N THR A 211 -8.04 -16.28 7.23
CA THR A 211 -7.33 -15.18 6.56
C THR A 211 -7.45 -13.89 7.35
N GLN A 212 -6.36 -13.14 7.40
CA GLN A 212 -6.26 -11.84 8.05
C GLN A 212 -5.13 -11.00 7.44
N PHE A 213 -4.93 -9.78 7.92
CA PHE A 213 -3.72 -9.01 7.65
C PHE A 213 -2.49 -9.68 8.29
N ALA A 214 -1.42 -9.83 7.51
CA ALA A 214 -0.20 -10.49 7.97
C ALA A 214 0.56 -9.72 9.06
N SER A 215 0.30 -8.41 9.19
CA SER A 215 0.86 -7.54 10.24
C SER A 215 0.31 -7.82 11.63
N ASN A 216 -0.88 -8.41 11.77
CA ASN A 216 -1.47 -8.66 13.09
C ASN A 216 -0.88 -9.92 13.75
N VAL A 217 0.35 -9.77 14.22
CA VAL A 217 1.13 -10.82 14.90
C VAL A 217 0.44 -11.27 16.20
N HIS A 218 -0.19 -10.36 16.94
CA HIS A 218 -0.95 -10.71 18.16
C HIS A 218 -2.05 -11.74 17.86
N ARG A 219 -2.82 -11.56 16.79
CA ARG A 219 -3.86 -12.51 16.37
C ARG A 219 -3.31 -13.78 15.73
N LEU A 220 -2.07 -13.79 15.19
CA LEU A 220 -1.38 -15.06 14.88
C LEU A 220 -1.16 -15.87 16.16
N GLY A 221 -0.84 -15.23 17.29
CA GLY A 221 -0.78 -15.86 18.61
C GLY A 221 -2.11 -16.48 19.05
N ALA A 222 -3.22 -15.74 18.92
CA ALA A 222 -4.56 -16.26 19.19
C ALA A 222 -4.91 -17.48 18.32
N ILE A 223 -4.59 -17.45 17.02
CA ILE A 223 -4.80 -18.57 16.10
C ILE A 223 -3.93 -19.77 16.49
N LYS A 224 -2.70 -19.57 16.96
CA LYS A 224 -1.83 -20.65 17.47
C LYS A 224 -2.41 -21.30 18.73
N ALA A 225 -2.86 -20.52 19.70
CA ALA A 225 -3.52 -21.05 20.90
C ALA A 225 -4.78 -21.87 20.55
N ALA A 226 -5.59 -21.38 19.60
CA ALA A 226 -6.75 -22.12 19.09
C ALA A 226 -6.37 -23.40 18.33
N ALA A 227 -5.26 -23.40 17.58
CA ALA A 227 -4.72 -24.60 16.94
C ALA A 227 -4.31 -25.64 17.98
N ASP A 228 -3.55 -25.24 19.00
CA ASP A 228 -3.05 -26.12 20.06
C ASP A 228 -4.19 -26.75 20.87
N ALA A 229 -5.18 -25.94 21.29
CA ALA A 229 -6.36 -26.41 22.02
C ALA A 229 -7.21 -27.41 21.22
N ALA A 230 -7.23 -27.29 19.89
CA ALA A 230 -7.91 -28.21 18.98
C ALA A 230 -7.02 -29.39 18.51
N GLY A 231 -5.76 -29.50 18.96
CA GLY A 231 -4.81 -30.52 18.52
C GLY A 231 -4.34 -30.38 17.06
N ARG A 232 -4.53 -29.21 16.44
CA ARG A 232 -4.28 -28.95 15.00
C ARG A 232 -2.86 -28.44 14.75
N ARG A 233 -2.23 -28.91 13.68
CA ARG A 233 -0.96 -28.34 13.18
C ARG A 233 -1.23 -27.02 12.44
N LEU A 234 -0.52 -25.97 12.83
CA LEU A 234 -0.57 -24.65 12.21
C LEU A 234 0.33 -24.59 10.96
N VAL A 235 -0.21 -24.11 9.84
CA VAL A 235 0.50 -23.90 8.56
C VAL A 235 0.26 -22.49 8.06
N PHE A 236 1.28 -21.85 7.46
CA PHE A 236 1.15 -20.53 6.82
C PHE A 236 1.26 -20.62 5.28
N LEU A 237 0.27 -20.09 4.56
CA LEU A 237 0.27 -19.95 3.11
C LEU A 237 0.38 -18.46 2.70
N GLY A 238 1.62 -18.02 2.54
CA GLY A 238 2.01 -16.71 2.03
C GLY A 238 3.20 -16.13 2.77
N MET A 239 4.19 -15.63 2.02
CA MET A 239 5.48 -15.19 2.58
C MET A 239 5.36 -14.04 3.58
N SER A 240 4.34 -13.18 3.47
CA SER A 240 4.15 -12.06 4.38
C SER A 240 3.80 -12.51 5.80
N LEU A 241 3.00 -13.56 5.99
CA LEU A 241 2.67 -14.12 7.32
C LEU A 241 3.94 -14.53 8.08
N ARG A 242 4.83 -15.25 7.38
CA ARG A 242 6.14 -15.64 7.92
C ARG A 242 7.06 -14.43 8.10
N THR A 243 6.99 -13.43 7.21
CA THR A 243 7.80 -12.20 7.28
C THR A 243 7.57 -11.41 8.56
N TYR A 244 6.32 -11.17 8.96
CA TYR A 244 6.00 -10.46 10.19
C TYR A 244 6.30 -11.31 11.45
N LEU A 245 6.09 -12.63 11.40
CA LEU A 245 6.45 -13.52 12.52
C LEU A 245 7.97 -13.62 12.72
N ASP A 246 8.75 -13.80 11.65
CA ASP A 246 10.22 -13.85 11.69
C ASP A 246 10.81 -12.51 12.20
N ALA A 247 10.17 -11.38 11.86
CA ALA A 247 10.55 -10.06 12.37
C ALA A 247 10.30 -9.93 13.89
N ALA A 248 9.12 -10.35 14.37
CA ALA A 248 8.81 -10.39 15.80
C ALA A 248 9.72 -11.37 16.56
N PHE A 249 10.10 -12.48 15.96
CA PHE A 249 10.97 -13.47 16.58
C PHE A 249 12.40 -12.94 16.78
N ARG A 250 12.94 -12.23 15.77
CA ARG A 250 14.26 -11.55 15.86
C ARG A 250 14.29 -10.40 16.87
N ASP A 251 13.13 -9.85 17.21
CA ASP A 251 12.99 -8.82 18.23
C ASP A 251 12.71 -9.38 19.64
N GLY A 252 12.50 -10.70 19.77
CA GLY A 252 12.10 -11.34 21.03
C GLY A 252 10.63 -11.15 21.40
N GLN A 253 9.78 -10.73 20.46
CA GLN A 253 8.37 -10.38 20.67
C GLN A 253 7.37 -11.26 19.88
N ALA A 254 7.82 -12.39 19.30
CA ALA A 254 6.90 -13.33 18.65
C ALA A 254 6.06 -14.11 19.69
N PRO A 255 4.77 -14.35 19.42
CA PRO A 255 3.90 -15.12 20.32
C PRO A 255 4.21 -16.64 20.31
N PHE A 256 5.01 -17.11 19.36
CA PHE A 256 5.53 -18.48 19.30
C PHE A 256 6.74 -18.54 18.34
N ASP A 257 7.57 -19.57 18.49
CA ASP A 257 8.73 -19.82 17.64
C ASP A 257 8.30 -20.24 16.21
N PRO A 258 8.81 -19.61 15.12
CA PRO A 258 8.47 -19.96 13.74
C PRO A 258 8.72 -21.44 13.35
N SER A 259 9.61 -22.14 14.05
CA SER A 259 9.95 -23.55 13.78
C SER A 259 8.82 -24.54 14.12
N VAL A 260 7.82 -24.15 14.93
CA VAL A 260 6.67 -25.01 15.25
C VAL A 260 5.68 -25.14 14.09
N LEU A 261 5.76 -24.23 13.11
CA LEU A 261 4.92 -24.25 11.91
C LEU A 261 5.21 -25.49 11.07
N LEU A 262 4.15 -26.21 10.72
CA LEU A 262 4.24 -27.25 9.71
C LEU A 262 4.50 -26.58 8.34
N LYS A 263 5.44 -27.12 7.55
CA LYS A 263 5.74 -26.59 6.23
C LYS A 263 4.57 -26.82 5.27
N ALA A 264 4.42 -25.93 4.29
CA ALA A 264 3.31 -26.00 3.34
C ALA A 264 3.41 -27.22 2.40
N GLU A 265 4.63 -27.70 2.17
CA GLU A 265 4.96 -28.88 1.36
C GLU A 265 4.58 -30.18 2.09
N ASP A 266 4.72 -30.21 3.43
CA ASP A 266 4.46 -31.38 4.28
C ASP A 266 2.96 -31.57 4.58
N MET A 267 2.09 -30.63 4.15
CA MET A 267 0.65 -30.63 4.40
C MET A 267 -0.08 -31.92 4.02
N SER A 268 0.33 -32.57 2.92
CA SER A 268 -0.33 -33.79 2.42
C SER A 268 -0.10 -35.03 3.28
N ALA A 269 0.78 -34.98 4.29
CA ALA A 269 1.01 -36.07 5.23
C ALA A 269 0.00 -36.10 6.41
N PHE A 270 -0.88 -35.09 6.52
CA PHE A 270 -1.80 -34.90 7.65
C PHE A 270 -3.27 -35.02 7.22
N SER A 271 -4.15 -35.46 8.12
CA SER A 271 -5.59 -35.43 7.83
C SER A 271 -6.07 -33.98 7.75
N PRO A 272 -7.00 -33.61 6.86
CA PRO A 272 -7.51 -32.24 6.75
C PRO A 272 -8.03 -31.67 8.08
N ARG A 273 -8.69 -32.50 8.90
CA ARG A 273 -9.19 -32.10 10.24
C ARG A 273 -8.08 -31.77 11.24
N ASP A 274 -6.87 -32.31 11.05
CA ASP A 274 -5.73 -32.13 11.95
C ASP A 274 -4.93 -30.86 11.59
N LEU A 275 -5.43 -30.03 10.65
CA LEU A 275 -4.78 -28.82 10.15
C LEU A 275 -5.56 -27.54 10.49
N LEU A 276 -4.80 -26.46 10.74
CA LEU A 276 -5.27 -25.07 10.72
C LEU A 276 -4.33 -24.27 9.79
N ILE A 277 -4.88 -23.73 8.70
CA ILE A 277 -4.12 -23.02 7.67
C ILE A 277 -4.39 -21.51 7.77
N VAL A 278 -3.35 -20.70 8.00
CA VAL A 278 -3.42 -19.23 7.89
C VAL A 278 -3.05 -18.83 6.47
N THR A 279 -3.89 -18.04 5.82
CA THR A 279 -3.77 -17.69 4.40
C THR A 279 -3.69 -16.19 4.18
N THR A 280 -2.83 -15.80 3.24
CA THR A 280 -2.87 -14.48 2.61
C THR A 280 -4.06 -14.36 1.65
N GLY A 281 -4.60 -13.15 1.46
CA GLY A 281 -5.69 -12.90 0.50
C GLY A 281 -6.94 -12.24 1.09
N SER A 282 -6.84 -11.57 2.24
CA SER A 282 -7.99 -10.96 2.92
C SER A 282 -8.64 -9.81 2.15
N GLN A 283 -7.95 -9.21 1.18
CA GLN A 283 -8.46 -8.21 0.25
C GLN A 283 -8.69 -8.76 -1.17
N GLY A 284 -8.65 -10.09 -1.33
CA GLY A 284 -8.83 -10.78 -2.62
C GLY A 284 -7.69 -10.54 -3.61
N GLU A 285 -6.47 -10.28 -3.13
CA GLU A 285 -5.32 -9.88 -3.93
C GLU A 285 -4.99 -10.94 -5.02
N PRO A 286 -4.69 -10.57 -6.28
CA PRO A 286 -4.63 -11.52 -7.41
C PRO A 286 -3.67 -12.72 -7.26
N ARG A 287 -2.59 -12.57 -6.48
CA ARG A 287 -1.56 -13.60 -6.28
C ARG A 287 -1.56 -14.22 -4.88
N ALA A 288 -2.51 -13.87 -4.02
CA ALA A 288 -2.55 -14.34 -2.65
C ALA A 288 -3.19 -15.73 -2.50
N ALA A 289 -2.80 -16.48 -1.48
CA ALA A 289 -3.08 -17.91 -1.37
C ALA A 289 -4.58 -18.27 -1.39
N LEU A 290 -5.40 -17.56 -0.61
CA LEU A 290 -6.85 -17.79 -0.56
C LEU A 290 -7.54 -17.45 -1.88
N ASN A 291 -7.09 -16.40 -2.56
CA ASN A 291 -7.67 -16.00 -3.83
C ASN A 291 -7.33 -17.00 -4.95
N LEU A 292 -6.09 -17.48 -5.01
CA LEU A 292 -5.68 -18.55 -5.94
C LEU A 292 -6.43 -19.87 -5.67
N ALA A 293 -6.72 -20.18 -4.41
CA ALA A 293 -7.57 -21.31 -4.00
C ALA A 293 -9.04 -21.10 -4.43
N SER A 294 -9.57 -19.87 -4.36
CA SER A 294 -10.91 -19.54 -4.87
C SER A 294 -11.06 -19.80 -6.38
N TYR A 295 -9.97 -19.81 -7.15
CA TYR A 295 -9.96 -20.18 -8.57
C TYR A 295 -9.65 -21.67 -8.83
N GLY A 296 -9.39 -22.49 -7.81
CA GLY A 296 -8.86 -23.85 -7.95
C GLY A 296 -7.42 -23.91 -8.49
N THR A 297 -6.74 -22.76 -8.58
CA THR A 297 -5.40 -22.64 -9.20
C THR A 297 -4.24 -22.79 -8.21
N SER A 298 -4.50 -22.76 -6.90
CA SER A 298 -3.46 -22.94 -5.89
C SER A 298 -3.00 -24.39 -5.82
N ARG A 299 -1.70 -24.62 -6.10
CA ARG A 299 -1.07 -25.95 -5.98
C ARG A 299 -1.02 -26.48 -4.54
N MET A 300 -1.12 -25.60 -3.54
CA MET A 300 -0.96 -25.93 -2.12
C MET A 300 -2.29 -25.94 -1.34
N LEU A 301 -3.36 -25.37 -1.91
CA LEU A 301 -4.67 -25.29 -1.26
C LEU A 301 -5.80 -25.41 -2.30
N GLN A 302 -6.35 -26.62 -2.42
CA GLN A 302 -7.66 -26.86 -3.02
C GLN A 302 -8.71 -26.84 -1.90
N LEU A 303 -9.86 -26.21 -2.14
CA LEU A 303 -10.94 -26.07 -1.15
C LEU A 303 -11.95 -27.21 -1.31
N ASN A 304 -12.51 -27.67 -0.19
CA ASN A 304 -13.46 -28.78 -0.11
C ASN A 304 -14.72 -28.34 0.65
N SER A 305 -15.86 -29.02 0.43
CA SER A 305 -17.12 -28.78 1.16
C SER A 305 -16.99 -28.78 2.68
N ASP A 306 -16.06 -29.59 3.20
CA ASP A 306 -15.89 -29.85 4.62
C ASP A 306 -14.95 -28.81 5.29
N ASP A 307 -14.37 -27.90 4.51
CA ASP A 307 -13.54 -26.81 5.03
C ASP A 307 -14.40 -25.76 5.75
N THR A 308 -13.84 -25.17 6.82
CA THR A 308 -14.39 -23.97 7.47
C THR A 308 -13.44 -22.80 7.23
N VAL A 309 -13.94 -21.76 6.54
CA VAL A 309 -13.19 -20.56 6.17
C VAL A 309 -13.52 -19.42 7.14
N LEU A 310 -12.52 -18.97 7.91
CA LEU A 310 -12.62 -17.86 8.87
C LEU A 310 -12.09 -16.57 8.25
N TYR A 311 -12.98 -15.61 7.98
CA TYR A 311 -12.60 -14.28 7.48
C TYR A 311 -12.34 -13.32 8.65
N SER A 312 -11.10 -13.30 9.13
CA SER A 312 -10.63 -12.50 10.27
C SER A 312 -10.13 -11.12 9.82
N ALA A 313 -10.93 -10.45 8.98
CA ALA A 313 -10.60 -9.17 8.37
C ALA A 313 -11.85 -8.29 8.13
N LYS A 314 -11.59 -7.02 7.81
CA LYS A 314 -12.54 -6.07 7.21
C LYS A 314 -12.11 -5.82 5.77
N MET A 315 -13.07 -5.61 4.86
CA MET A 315 -12.78 -5.14 3.50
C MET A 315 -12.29 -3.68 3.57
N ILE A 316 -11.14 -3.39 2.98
CA ILE A 316 -10.67 -2.01 2.79
C ILE A 316 -11.49 -1.39 1.64
N PRO A 317 -11.91 -0.12 1.74
CA PRO A 317 -12.57 0.59 0.64
C PRO A 317 -11.87 0.40 -0.71
N GLY A 318 -12.66 0.23 -1.77
CA GLY A 318 -12.20 -0.08 -3.12
C GLY A 318 -11.95 -1.58 -3.38
N ASN A 319 -11.73 -2.39 -2.34
CA ASN A 319 -11.51 -3.84 -2.48
C ASN A 319 -12.79 -4.68 -2.38
N GLU A 320 -13.95 -4.12 -2.05
CA GLU A 320 -15.19 -4.87 -1.80
C GLU A 320 -15.59 -5.73 -3.01
N THR A 321 -15.55 -5.15 -4.23
CA THR A 321 -15.84 -5.89 -5.47
C THR A 321 -14.85 -7.06 -5.69
N ARG A 322 -13.61 -6.93 -5.23
CA ARG A 322 -12.56 -7.96 -5.35
C ARG A 322 -12.77 -9.08 -4.33
N VAL A 323 -13.03 -8.72 -3.07
CA VAL A 323 -13.31 -9.67 -1.97
C VAL A 323 -14.63 -10.40 -2.20
N VAL A 324 -15.73 -9.72 -2.53
CA VAL A 324 -17.03 -10.37 -2.78
C VAL A 324 -16.94 -11.35 -3.96
N LYS A 325 -16.21 -11.02 -5.03
CA LYS A 325 -15.94 -11.97 -6.12
C LYS A 325 -15.15 -13.20 -5.67
N MET A 326 -14.21 -13.05 -4.73
CA MET A 326 -13.50 -14.18 -4.11
C MET A 326 -14.42 -15.01 -3.21
N MET A 327 -15.22 -14.39 -2.35
CA MET A 327 -16.15 -15.08 -1.44
C MET A 327 -17.22 -15.85 -2.21
N ASN A 328 -17.77 -15.29 -3.29
CA ASN A 328 -18.71 -16.00 -4.14
C ASN A 328 -18.08 -17.26 -4.77
N ARG A 329 -16.81 -17.20 -5.19
CA ARG A 329 -16.08 -18.38 -5.69
C ARG A 329 -15.80 -19.42 -4.61
N ILE A 330 -15.49 -18.99 -3.38
CA ILE A 330 -15.30 -19.90 -2.24
C ILE A 330 -16.63 -20.59 -1.90
N ALA A 331 -17.73 -19.83 -1.79
CA ALA A 331 -19.05 -20.38 -1.50
C ALA A 331 -19.53 -21.38 -2.56
N LEU A 332 -19.24 -21.13 -3.85
CA LEU A 332 -19.53 -22.07 -4.95
C LEU A 332 -18.77 -23.41 -4.86
N GLN A 333 -17.68 -23.49 -4.11
CA GLN A 333 -16.95 -24.75 -3.86
C GLN A 333 -17.48 -25.52 -2.64
N GLY A 334 -18.39 -24.94 -1.85
CA GLY A 334 -19.02 -25.57 -0.68
C GLY A 334 -18.49 -25.27 0.74
N PRO A 335 -17.25 -24.76 0.99
CA PRO A 335 -16.80 -24.45 2.35
C PRO A 335 -17.75 -23.59 3.18
N ARG A 336 -17.83 -23.87 4.48
CA ARG A 336 -18.55 -23.01 5.44
C ARG A 336 -17.75 -21.74 5.71
N ILE A 337 -18.21 -20.60 5.19
CA ILE A 337 -17.61 -19.29 5.46
C ILE A 337 -18.19 -18.69 6.76
N LEU A 338 -17.32 -18.32 7.70
CA LEU A 338 -17.63 -17.46 8.84
C LEU A 338 -17.00 -16.07 8.60
N GLN A 339 -17.84 -15.05 8.47
CA GLN A 339 -17.47 -13.64 8.26
C GLN A 339 -18.50 -12.72 8.93
N GLY A 340 -18.19 -11.44 9.09
CA GLY A 340 -19.13 -10.45 9.63
C GLY A 340 -18.92 -10.11 11.11
N ARG A 341 -19.79 -9.25 11.65
CA ARG A 341 -19.73 -8.75 13.03
C ARG A 341 -20.29 -9.77 14.03
N GLU A 342 -21.30 -10.51 13.60
CA GLU A 342 -22.00 -11.58 14.32
C GLU A 342 -21.09 -12.73 14.78
N HIS A 343 -19.92 -12.90 14.15
CA HIS A 343 -18.94 -13.91 14.51
C HIS A 343 -17.73 -13.37 15.26
N GLY A 344 -17.63 -12.05 15.51
CA GLY A 344 -16.56 -11.45 16.33
C GLY A 344 -15.12 -11.61 15.81
N LEU A 345 -14.90 -12.18 14.62
CA LEU A 345 -13.59 -12.60 14.12
C LEU A 345 -12.63 -11.45 13.76
N HIS A 346 -13.01 -10.19 13.94
CA HIS A 346 -12.20 -9.04 13.59
C HIS A 346 -12.52 -7.81 14.46
N THR A 347 -11.48 -7.07 14.83
CA THR A 347 -11.56 -5.71 15.36
C THR A 347 -10.64 -4.77 14.58
N SER A 348 -10.97 -3.48 14.57
CA SER A 348 -10.17 -2.45 13.90
C SER A 348 -8.91 -2.11 14.71
N GLY A 349 -7.87 -1.63 14.01
CA GLY A 349 -6.69 -1.06 14.64
C GLY A 349 -6.88 0.37 15.15
N HIS A 350 -7.88 1.11 14.65
CA HIS A 350 -8.01 2.56 14.86
C HIS A 350 -9.20 2.93 15.75
N ALA A 351 -9.00 3.90 16.65
CA ALA A 351 -9.92 4.39 17.65
C ALA A 351 -11.27 4.82 17.05
N TYR A 352 -12.37 4.33 17.62
CA TYR A 352 -13.70 4.86 17.34
C TYR A 352 -13.94 6.16 18.12
N ARG A 353 -15.05 6.84 17.86
CA ARG A 353 -15.35 8.19 18.37
C ARG A 353 -15.23 8.36 19.89
N GLU A 354 -15.57 7.35 20.69
CA GLU A 354 -15.50 7.45 22.16
C GLU A 354 -14.07 7.34 22.69
N GLU A 355 -13.22 6.55 22.04
CA GLU A 355 -11.79 6.46 22.33
C GLU A 355 -11.08 7.76 21.94
N GLN A 356 -11.34 8.27 20.73
CA GLN A 356 -10.84 9.58 20.27
C GLN A 356 -11.25 10.70 21.25
N GLN A 357 -12.52 10.71 21.66
CA GLN A 357 -13.04 11.65 22.66
C GLN A 357 -12.32 11.53 24.02
N GLU A 358 -11.99 10.31 24.45
CA GLU A 358 -11.24 10.06 25.68
C GLU A 358 -9.81 10.62 25.59
N ALA A 359 -9.05 10.31 24.54
CA ALA A 359 -7.69 10.83 24.39
C ALA A 359 -7.64 12.36 24.32
N ILE A 360 -8.60 13.00 23.63
CA ILE A 360 -8.70 14.47 23.60
C ILE A 360 -8.90 15.05 25.02
N ARG A 361 -9.70 14.39 25.87
CA ARG A 361 -9.92 14.79 27.28
C ARG A 361 -8.73 14.51 28.20
N LEU A 362 -7.96 13.45 27.94
CA LEU A 362 -6.75 13.12 28.71
C LEU A 362 -5.61 14.10 28.42
N VAL A 363 -5.40 14.43 27.13
CA VAL A 363 -4.27 15.24 26.64
C VAL A 363 -4.48 16.74 26.82
N GLN A 364 -5.73 17.24 26.69
CA GLN A 364 -6.11 18.65 26.90
C GLN A 364 -5.29 19.67 26.09
N ALA A 365 -4.93 19.33 24.85
CA ALA A 365 -4.08 20.18 24.02
C ALA A 365 -4.71 21.55 23.68
N GLN A 366 -3.86 22.57 23.62
CA GLN A 366 -4.25 23.94 23.24
C GLN A 366 -4.76 24.01 21.78
N HIS A 367 -4.14 23.22 20.90
CA HIS A 367 -4.47 23.09 19.49
C HIS A 367 -4.68 21.63 19.11
N PHE A 368 -5.56 21.39 18.14
CA PHE A 368 -5.79 20.07 17.57
C PHE A 368 -5.65 20.10 16.05
N LEU A 369 -5.02 19.07 15.48
CA LEU A 369 -4.89 18.86 14.04
C LEU A 369 -5.30 17.42 13.73
N PRO A 370 -6.46 17.17 13.09
CA PRO A 370 -6.82 15.84 12.64
C PRO A 370 -5.84 15.40 11.54
N VAL A 371 -5.34 14.17 11.67
CA VAL A 371 -4.46 13.52 10.67
C VAL A 371 -4.98 12.09 10.40
N HIS A 372 -4.34 11.37 9.48
CA HIS A 372 -4.71 10.00 9.08
C HIS A 372 -6.21 9.83 8.75
N GLY A 373 -6.63 10.29 7.57
CA GLY A 373 -8.00 10.10 7.08
C GLY A 373 -8.32 10.95 5.85
N GLU A 374 -9.41 10.60 5.16
CA GLU A 374 -9.99 11.45 4.11
C GLU A 374 -10.61 12.72 4.70
N TYR A 375 -10.77 13.78 3.88
CA TYR A 375 -11.22 15.10 4.33
C TYR A 375 -12.51 15.09 5.19
N ALA A 376 -13.48 14.23 4.87
CA ALA A 376 -14.72 14.08 5.64
C ALA A 376 -14.48 13.53 7.06
N PHE A 377 -13.52 12.61 7.22
CA PHE A 377 -13.14 12.02 8.50
C PHE A 377 -12.34 13.02 9.33
N LEU A 378 -11.37 13.70 8.69
CA LEU A 378 -10.62 14.80 9.30
C LEU A 378 -11.57 15.89 9.84
N LYS A 379 -12.60 16.25 9.06
CA LYS A 379 -13.57 17.28 9.46
C LYS A 379 -14.49 16.83 10.61
N GLU A 380 -14.93 15.58 10.66
CA GLU A 380 -15.68 15.09 11.84
C GLU A 380 -14.79 15.00 13.09
N HIS A 381 -13.49 14.72 12.94
CA HIS A 381 -12.55 14.72 14.06
C HIS A 381 -12.24 16.15 14.57
N GLU A 382 -12.14 17.13 13.65
CA GLU A 382 -12.10 18.57 13.97
C GLU A 382 -13.32 18.97 14.82
N LEU A 383 -14.53 18.59 14.38
CA LEU A 383 -15.79 18.83 15.10
C LEU A 383 -15.83 18.10 16.44
N LEU A 384 -15.26 16.90 16.56
CA LEU A 384 -15.16 16.16 17.82
C LEU A 384 -14.29 16.90 18.85
N ALA A 385 -13.14 17.44 18.42
CA ALA A 385 -12.25 18.24 19.27
C ALA A 385 -12.91 19.56 19.70
N GLN A 386 -13.63 20.25 18.80
CA GLN A 386 -14.42 21.44 19.15
C GLN A 386 -15.50 21.11 20.19
N ARG A 387 -16.18 19.97 20.05
CA ARG A 387 -17.18 19.48 21.03
C ARG A 387 -16.54 19.05 22.38
N GLN A 388 -15.22 18.88 22.47
CA GLN A 388 -14.49 18.72 23.74
C GLN A 388 -13.85 20.03 24.24
N GLY A 389 -14.09 21.16 23.57
CA GLY A 389 -13.66 22.49 24.01
C GLY A 389 -12.38 23.02 23.38
N ILE A 390 -11.70 22.24 22.52
CA ILE A 390 -10.52 22.75 21.79
C ILE A 390 -10.98 23.73 20.71
N ARG A 391 -10.76 25.03 20.96
CA ARG A 391 -11.19 26.13 20.08
C ARG A 391 -10.30 26.32 18.85
N HIS A 392 -9.04 25.88 18.94
CA HIS A 392 -8.05 26.07 17.88
C HIS A 392 -7.83 24.73 17.17
N THR A 393 -8.52 24.53 16.06
CA THR A 393 -8.36 23.35 15.21
C THR A 393 -8.62 23.71 13.75
N THR A 394 -7.99 22.99 12.82
CA THR A 394 -8.18 23.13 11.38
C THR A 394 -7.87 21.82 10.68
N VAL A 395 -8.59 21.50 9.60
CA VAL A 395 -8.12 20.50 8.61
C VAL A 395 -7.07 21.15 7.70
N ILE A 396 -6.12 20.35 7.19
CA ILE A 396 -5.14 20.77 6.17
C ILE A 396 -5.09 19.75 5.02
N SER A 397 -4.67 20.21 3.85
CA SER A 397 -4.42 19.38 2.67
C SER A 397 -2.93 19.06 2.50
N ASN A 398 -2.60 18.01 1.75
CA ASN A 398 -1.22 17.72 1.38
C ASN A 398 -0.55 18.94 0.69
N GLY A 399 0.63 19.31 1.20
CA GLY A 399 1.40 20.48 0.77
C GLY A 399 1.06 21.78 1.50
N GLU A 400 0.01 21.83 2.32
CA GLU A 400 -0.31 23.01 3.14
C GLU A 400 0.56 23.02 4.40
N MET A 401 1.12 24.18 4.72
CA MET A 401 1.95 24.39 5.90
C MET A 401 1.20 25.26 6.91
N VAL A 402 1.20 24.86 8.18
CA VAL A 402 0.53 25.57 9.28
C VAL A 402 1.52 25.80 10.41
N GLY A 403 1.73 27.06 10.77
CA GLY A 403 2.52 27.44 11.95
C GLY A 403 1.64 27.49 13.19
N VAL A 404 2.11 26.87 14.29
CA VAL A 404 1.43 26.82 15.59
C VAL A 404 2.24 27.61 16.62
N ALA A 405 1.57 28.25 17.59
CA ALA A 405 2.23 29.01 18.66
C ALA A 405 1.54 28.82 20.02
N PRO A 406 2.28 28.67 21.14
CA PRO A 406 1.68 28.52 22.47
C PRO A 406 0.75 29.67 22.87
N LEU A 407 -0.43 29.30 23.38
CA LEU A 407 -1.41 30.22 23.94
C LEU A 407 -0.96 30.67 25.33
N ARG A 408 -0.12 31.71 25.39
CA ARG A 408 0.44 32.27 26.63
C ARG A 408 -0.59 32.79 27.65
N ASN A 409 -1.88 32.76 27.33
CA ASN A 409 -3.01 32.82 28.26
C ASN A 409 -4.32 32.45 27.54
N SER A 410 -5.33 31.96 28.26
CA SER A 410 -6.67 31.65 27.72
C SER A 410 -7.49 32.88 27.26
N LYS A 411 -6.94 34.08 27.46
CA LYS A 411 -7.47 35.38 26.98
C LYS A 411 -6.76 35.91 25.73
N VAL A 412 -5.78 35.18 25.17
CA VAL A 412 -5.14 35.54 23.89
C VAL A 412 -6.13 35.26 22.76
N VAL A 413 -6.56 36.30 22.05
CA VAL A 413 -7.70 36.21 21.10
C VAL A 413 -7.31 35.50 19.79
N SER A 414 -6.05 35.62 19.37
CA SER A 414 -5.44 35.01 18.18
C SER A 414 -3.90 35.17 18.34
N ASN A 415 -3.00 34.38 17.75
CA ASN A 415 -3.15 33.48 16.60
C ASN A 415 -2.58 32.09 16.91
N GLY A 416 -3.46 31.11 17.10
CA GLY A 416 -3.07 29.72 17.33
C GLY A 416 -2.58 28.99 16.08
N PHE A 417 -3.08 29.42 14.91
CA PHE A 417 -2.64 28.94 13.60
C PHE A 417 -2.39 30.08 12.64
N TYR A 418 -1.36 29.93 11.81
CA TYR A 418 -1.12 30.75 10.63
C TYR A 418 -0.91 29.83 9.41
N HIS A 419 -1.65 30.04 8.33
CA HIS A 419 -1.33 29.39 7.06
C HIS A 419 -0.05 30.00 6.49
N GLN A 420 0.94 29.15 6.26
CA GLN A 420 2.15 29.46 5.51
C GLN A 420 1.92 29.18 4.01
N PRO A 421 2.80 29.64 3.10
CA PRO A 421 2.65 29.37 1.68
C PRO A 421 2.50 27.87 1.38
N ARG A 422 1.48 27.50 0.60
CA ARG A 422 1.28 26.12 0.17
C ARG A 422 2.40 25.68 -0.75
N VAL A 423 3.00 24.53 -0.44
CA VAL A 423 3.94 23.83 -1.31
C VAL A 423 3.13 23.07 -2.37
N HIS A 424 3.47 23.27 -3.64
CA HIS A 424 3.03 22.38 -4.71
C HIS A 424 3.85 21.08 -4.62
N LEU A 425 3.18 20.01 -4.18
CA LEU A 425 3.71 18.65 -4.16
C LEU A 425 3.12 17.86 -5.32
N GLU A 426 3.92 17.00 -5.95
CA GLU A 426 3.44 16.07 -6.99
C GLU A 426 3.28 14.65 -6.43
N THR A 427 2.17 13.99 -6.76
CA THR A 427 1.96 12.58 -6.46
C THR A 427 2.87 11.73 -7.35
N MET A 428 3.70 10.89 -6.72
CA MET A 428 4.61 9.99 -7.42
C MET A 428 4.02 8.59 -7.52
N TYR A 429 4.38 7.86 -8.56
CA TYR A 429 3.81 6.56 -8.91
C TYR A 429 4.90 5.53 -9.21
N ASN A 430 4.60 4.25 -8.99
CA ASN A 430 5.45 3.13 -9.37
C ASN A 430 4.66 2.04 -10.09
N ASP A 431 5.12 1.69 -11.29
CA ASP A 431 4.58 0.61 -12.12
C ASP A 431 5.47 -0.64 -11.94
N GLY A 432 5.26 -1.35 -10.83
CA GLY A 432 5.87 -2.68 -10.57
C GLY A 432 7.39 -2.76 -10.50
N GLY A 433 8.10 -1.63 -10.42
CA GLY A 433 9.56 -1.58 -10.55
C GLY A 433 10.08 -1.40 -11.98
N ILE A 434 9.19 -1.33 -12.98
CA ILE A 434 9.52 -1.01 -14.38
C ILE A 434 9.77 0.49 -14.53
N ALA A 435 8.93 1.32 -13.92
CA ALA A 435 9.02 2.77 -13.99
C ALA A 435 8.63 3.46 -12.68
N PHE A 436 9.12 4.69 -12.50
CA PHE A 436 8.81 5.59 -11.40
C PHE A 436 8.82 7.04 -11.91
N GLY A 437 7.82 7.83 -11.53
CA GLY A 437 7.63 9.21 -12.00
C GLY A 437 6.30 9.79 -11.51
N ASN A 438 6.00 11.03 -11.89
CA ASN A 438 4.69 11.66 -11.63
C ASN A 438 3.59 11.15 -12.60
N ALA A 439 2.35 11.58 -12.40
CA ALA A 439 1.20 11.15 -13.20
C ALA A 439 1.36 11.37 -14.72
N ARG A 440 2.14 12.38 -15.14
CA ARG A 440 2.41 12.70 -16.55
C ARG A 440 3.51 11.81 -17.12
N GLU A 441 4.62 11.65 -16.41
CA GLU A 441 5.74 10.78 -16.81
C GLU A 441 5.31 9.32 -16.93
N MET A 442 4.37 8.89 -16.07
CA MET A 442 3.81 7.54 -16.05
C MET A 442 2.58 7.38 -16.98
N ALA A 443 2.17 8.47 -17.65
CA ALA A 443 1.06 8.56 -18.60
C ALA A 443 -0.31 8.10 -18.03
N VAL A 444 -0.57 8.29 -16.73
CA VAL A 444 -1.72 7.70 -16.02
C VAL A 444 -3.05 8.12 -16.65
N GLY A 445 -3.23 9.41 -16.94
CA GLY A 445 -4.42 9.94 -17.61
C GLY A 445 -4.61 9.42 -19.04
N GLU A 446 -3.52 9.18 -19.77
CA GLU A 446 -3.58 8.61 -21.14
C GLU A 446 -3.95 7.12 -21.10
N ARG A 447 -3.42 6.36 -20.13
CA ARG A 447 -3.81 4.96 -19.88
C ARG A 447 -5.30 4.85 -19.57
N LEU A 448 -5.84 5.73 -18.71
CA LEU A 448 -7.26 5.80 -18.41
C LEU A 448 -8.11 6.18 -19.63
N HIS A 449 -7.66 7.17 -20.42
CA HIS A 449 -8.35 7.61 -21.63
C HIS A 449 -8.44 6.49 -22.67
N VAL A 450 -7.34 5.78 -22.93
CA VAL A 450 -7.32 4.63 -23.86
C VAL A 450 -8.11 3.43 -23.32
N ALA A 451 -8.21 3.24 -22.00
CA ALA A 451 -9.03 2.20 -21.39
C ALA A 451 -10.54 2.48 -21.50
N THR A 452 -10.95 3.75 -21.43
CA THR A 452 -12.36 4.19 -21.39
C THR A 452 -12.91 4.53 -22.77
N GLU A 453 -12.27 5.43 -23.49
CA GLU A 453 -12.69 5.92 -24.81
C GLU A 453 -12.16 5.05 -25.96
N GLY A 454 -10.97 4.46 -25.79
CA GLY A 454 -10.30 3.63 -26.79
C GLY A 454 -9.31 4.41 -27.66
N ILE A 455 -8.71 3.71 -28.63
CA ILE A 455 -7.67 4.30 -29.50
C ILE A 455 -7.82 3.88 -30.96
N VAL A 456 -7.62 4.84 -31.85
CA VAL A 456 -7.49 4.70 -33.30
C VAL A 456 -6.04 5.00 -33.69
N ILE A 457 -5.43 4.10 -34.44
CA ILE A 457 -4.11 4.28 -35.04
C ILE A 457 -4.30 4.22 -36.55
N ALA A 458 -3.91 5.27 -37.27
CA ALA A 458 -4.02 5.33 -38.72
C ALA A 458 -2.68 5.67 -39.39
N THR A 459 -2.47 5.10 -40.57
CA THR A 459 -1.29 5.36 -41.41
C THR A 459 -1.76 5.82 -42.77
N VAL A 460 -1.22 6.95 -43.24
CA VAL A 460 -1.56 7.55 -44.53
C VAL A 460 -0.33 7.50 -45.42
N GLU A 461 -0.32 6.58 -46.38
CA GLU A 461 0.65 6.61 -47.47
C GLU A 461 0.16 7.66 -48.49
N VAL A 462 0.89 8.74 -48.69
CA VAL A 462 0.55 9.83 -49.61
C VAL A 462 1.30 9.64 -50.92
N PHE A 463 0.58 9.46 -52.02
CA PHE A 463 1.18 9.35 -53.34
C PHE A 463 1.41 10.75 -53.92
N ARG A 464 2.68 11.15 -54.03
CA ARG A 464 3.09 12.33 -54.80
C ARG A 464 3.89 11.90 -56.02
N GLU A 465 3.72 12.63 -57.11
CA GLU A 465 4.73 12.68 -58.16
C GLU A 465 6.05 13.25 -57.58
N PRO A 466 7.22 12.83 -58.08
CA PRO A 466 8.46 13.51 -57.76
C PRO A 466 8.38 14.98 -58.23
N PRO A 467 9.10 15.93 -57.59
CA PRO A 467 9.28 17.25 -58.15
C PRO A 467 9.86 17.12 -59.57
N GLY A 468 9.17 17.68 -60.56
CA GLY A 468 9.67 17.73 -61.92
C GLY A 468 10.92 18.60 -62.00
N GLU A 469 11.85 18.23 -62.88
CA GLU A 469 12.91 19.16 -63.28
C GLU A 469 12.27 20.24 -64.18
N ASP A 470 12.01 21.43 -63.63
CA ASP A 470 11.67 22.63 -64.39
C ASP A 470 12.90 23.11 -65.19
N LEU A 471 13.26 22.34 -66.22
CA LEU A 471 14.32 22.62 -67.17
C LEU A 471 13.94 22.17 -68.59
N LEU A 472 12.93 22.84 -69.16
CA LEU A 472 13.10 23.54 -70.46
C LEU A 472 11.83 24.31 -70.85
N GLU A 473 11.95 25.63 -70.95
CA GLU A 473 11.03 26.44 -71.75
C GLU A 473 11.22 26.03 -73.23
N VAL A 474 10.19 25.44 -73.83
CA VAL A 474 10.09 25.30 -75.29
C VAL A 474 8.79 25.95 -75.74
N PHE A 475 8.93 27.12 -76.37
CA PHE A 475 7.82 27.82 -77.01
C PHE A 475 7.34 27.03 -78.24
N THR A 476 6.09 26.59 -78.22
CA THR A 476 5.31 26.26 -79.42
C THR A 476 3.89 26.78 -79.24
N ASP A 477 3.50 27.76 -80.05
CA ASP A 477 2.13 28.28 -80.14
C ASP A 477 1.16 27.27 -80.79
N ALA A 478 -0.12 27.67 -80.84
CA ALA A 478 -1.25 27.10 -81.61
C ALA A 478 -2.13 26.00 -80.93
N ASP A 479 -3.23 26.50 -80.35
CA ASP A 479 -4.62 26.17 -80.71
C ASP A 479 -5.38 24.92 -80.15
N GLU A 480 -6.71 25.15 -80.05
CA GLU A 480 -7.86 24.23 -79.91
C GLU A 480 -8.13 23.45 -78.59
N ASP A 481 -8.98 24.07 -77.75
CA ASP A 481 -10.16 23.52 -77.05
C ASP A 481 -10.21 22.03 -76.62
N ASP A 482 -10.06 21.76 -75.30
CA ASP A 482 -10.70 20.63 -74.61
C ASP A 482 -11.10 21.00 -73.16
N ASP A 483 -12.35 21.41 -72.98
CA ASP A 483 -12.91 21.94 -71.72
C ASP A 483 -13.37 20.81 -70.76
N SER A 484 -12.52 19.79 -70.52
CA SER A 484 -12.93 18.52 -69.89
C SER A 484 -12.11 18.01 -68.69
N GLN A 485 -11.06 18.70 -68.21
CA GLN A 485 -10.21 18.23 -67.09
C GLN A 485 -10.30 19.05 -65.78
N GLY A 486 -11.50 19.18 -65.22
CA GLY A 486 -11.72 19.85 -63.93
C GLY A 486 -11.38 19.05 -62.66
N ASP A 487 -11.35 17.71 -62.71
CA ASP A 487 -11.53 16.84 -61.52
C ASP A 487 -10.25 16.10 -61.04
N ARG A 488 -9.13 16.83 -60.90
CA ARG A 488 -7.81 16.27 -60.50
C ARG A 488 -7.10 16.99 -59.34
N ARG A 489 -7.83 17.74 -58.51
CA ARG A 489 -7.24 18.63 -57.48
C ARG A 489 -6.97 18.01 -56.09
N GLY A 490 -7.36 16.74 -55.86
CA GLY A 490 -7.24 16.09 -54.55
C GLY A 490 -5.91 15.36 -54.32
N LEU A 491 -5.43 15.33 -53.07
CA LEU A 491 -4.33 14.48 -52.66
C LEU A 491 -4.73 12.98 -52.72
N HIS A 492 -3.88 12.15 -53.33
CA HIS A 492 -4.09 10.71 -53.46
C HIS A 492 -3.25 9.93 -52.44
N GLY A 493 -3.71 8.74 -52.04
CA GLY A 493 -3.03 7.94 -51.02
C GLY A 493 -3.76 6.66 -50.64
N ARG A 494 -3.20 5.94 -49.67
CA ARG A 494 -3.76 4.74 -49.03
C ARG A 494 -3.88 4.96 -47.53
N LEU A 495 -5.08 4.78 -46.98
CA LEU A 495 -5.37 4.94 -45.56
C LEU A 495 -5.53 3.56 -44.90
N GLN A 496 -4.60 3.18 -44.03
CA GLN A 496 -4.74 2.03 -43.14
C GLN A 496 -5.26 2.50 -41.78
N ILE A 497 -6.25 1.81 -41.20
CA ILE A 497 -6.79 2.13 -39.87
C ILE A 497 -6.82 0.86 -39.01
N ARG A 498 -6.37 0.98 -37.76
CA ARG A 498 -6.45 -0.06 -36.72
C ARG A 498 -7.06 0.54 -35.46
N THR A 499 -7.89 -0.21 -34.77
CA THR A 499 -8.50 0.21 -33.49
C THR A 499 -8.19 -0.76 -32.36
N ARG A 500 -8.19 -0.24 -31.13
CA ARG A 500 -8.20 -1.02 -29.87
C ARG A 500 -9.17 -0.38 -28.89
N CYS A 501 -9.75 -1.21 -28.00
CA CYS A 501 -10.75 -0.80 -26.99
C CYS A 501 -11.99 -0.07 -27.55
N LEU A 502 -12.29 -0.24 -28.85
CA LEU A 502 -13.45 0.33 -29.54
C LEU A 502 -14.36 -0.78 -30.09
N TRP A 503 -15.67 -0.62 -29.91
CA TRP A 503 -16.66 -1.49 -30.56
C TRP A 503 -16.78 -1.12 -32.04
N VAL A 504 -16.40 -2.04 -32.93
CA VAL A 504 -16.36 -1.79 -34.38
C VAL A 504 -17.68 -2.07 -35.13
N ASP A 505 -18.72 -2.51 -34.42
CA ASP A 505 -20.03 -2.91 -34.95
C ASP A 505 -19.96 -3.74 -36.25
N ARG A 506 -19.33 -4.92 -36.15
CA ARG A 506 -19.06 -5.87 -37.26
C ARG A 506 -18.25 -5.29 -38.43
N GLY A 507 -17.65 -4.10 -38.29
CA GLY A 507 -16.83 -3.44 -39.31
C GLY A 507 -17.34 -2.05 -39.69
N LYS A 508 -18.63 -1.74 -39.45
CA LYS A 508 -19.26 -0.48 -39.89
C LYS A 508 -18.54 0.78 -39.40
N LEU A 509 -18.01 0.76 -38.19
CA LEU A 509 -17.22 1.89 -37.66
C LEU A 509 -15.93 2.08 -38.46
N THR A 510 -15.25 0.99 -38.81
CA THR A 510 -14.02 1.02 -39.61
C THR A 510 -14.30 1.50 -41.04
N GLU A 511 -15.39 1.04 -41.65
CA GLU A 511 -15.85 1.51 -42.96
C GLU A 511 -16.18 3.01 -42.94
N MET A 512 -16.94 3.47 -41.95
CA MET A 512 -17.29 4.89 -41.78
C MET A 512 -16.04 5.75 -41.59
N MET A 513 -15.09 5.31 -40.75
CA MET A 513 -13.82 5.99 -40.54
C MET A 513 -12.96 6.03 -41.82
N HIS A 514 -12.87 4.92 -42.55
CA HIS A 514 -12.11 4.85 -43.80
C HIS A 514 -12.71 5.75 -44.88
N ALA A 515 -14.04 5.72 -45.07
CA ALA A 515 -14.75 6.58 -46.00
C ALA A 515 -14.60 8.07 -45.63
N ALA A 516 -14.71 8.41 -44.34
CA ALA A 516 -14.52 9.78 -43.86
C ALA A 516 -13.07 10.27 -44.05
N GLY A 517 -12.08 9.45 -43.71
CA GLY A 517 -10.66 9.78 -43.88
C GLY A 517 -10.26 9.93 -45.35
N MET A 518 -10.60 8.96 -46.21
CA MET A 518 -10.34 9.07 -47.66
C MET A 518 -11.11 10.25 -48.30
N GLY A 519 -12.32 10.53 -47.83
CA GLY A 519 -13.12 11.68 -48.26
C GLY A 519 -12.60 13.04 -47.75
N ALA A 520 -11.70 13.04 -46.76
CA ALA A 520 -10.96 14.22 -46.31
C ALA A 520 -9.61 14.36 -47.02
N LEU A 521 -8.89 13.25 -47.26
CA LEU A 521 -7.63 13.23 -48.00
C LEU A 521 -7.79 13.86 -49.39
N LYS A 522 -8.83 13.44 -50.12
CA LYS A 522 -9.20 13.98 -51.45
C LYS A 522 -9.56 15.47 -51.47
N LYS A 523 -9.71 16.12 -50.31
CA LYS A 523 -10.03 17.56 -50.18
C LYS A 523 -8.82 18.42 -49.80
N LEU A 524 -7.65 17.80 -49.60
CA LEU A 524 -6.39 18.49 -49.40
C LEU A 524 -5.70 18.73 -50.75
N ASN A 525 -5.04 19.87 -50.89
CA ASN A 525 -4.23 20.21 -52.07
C ASN A 525 -3.05 19.23 -52.22
N ARG A 526 -2.52 19.10 -53.45
CA ARG A 526 -1.35 18.23 -53.75
C ARG A 526 -0.12 18.57 -52.90
N ASP A 527 0.03 19.84 -52.53
CA ASP A 527 1.17 20.38 -51.78
C ASP A 527 0.94 20.41 -50.25
N ALA A 528 -0.16 19.82 -49.76
CA ALA A 528 -0.45 19.77 -48.33
C ALA A 528 0.66 19.02 -47.57
N SER A 529 1.24 19.66 -46.55
CA SER A 529 2.29 19.06 -45.73
C SER A 529 1.78 17.84 -44.96
N LEU A 530 2.66 16.87 -44.68
CA LEU A 530 2.29 15.64 -43.96
C LEU A 530 1.59 15.95 -42.62
N SER A 531 2.06 16.93 -41.86
CA SER A 531 1.42 17.34 -40.59
C SER A 531 0.04 17.99 -40.76
N LEU A 532 -0.28 18.54 -41.93
CA LEU A 532 -1.65 18.98 -42.27
C LEU A 532 -2.54 17.78 -42.62
N VAL A 533 -2.01 16.78 -43.34
CA VAL A 533 -2.69 15.51 -43.60
C VAL A 533 -3.02 14.80 -42.29
N GLU A 534 -2.03 14.58 -41.42
CA GLU A 534 -2.18 13.95 -40.10
C GLU A 534 -3.27 14.63 -39.27
N ARG A 535 -3.17 15.96 -39.10
CA ARG A 535 -4.12 16.75 -38.30
C ARG A 535 -5.55 16.68 -38.86
N THR A 536 -5.70 16.75 -40.19
CA THR A 536 -7.01 16.71 -40.85
C THR A 536 -7.65 15.33 -40.71
N ILE A 537 -6.89 14.27 -40.99
CA ILE A 537 -7.36 12.88 -40.87
C ILE A 537 -7.68 12.56 -39.41
N ALA A 538 -6.83 12.96 -38.45
CA ALA A 538 -7.09 12.75 -37.01
C ALA A 538 -8.39 13.42 -36.54
N GLN A 539 -8.64 14.66 -36.97
CA GLN A 539 -9.87 15.38 -36.62
C GLN A 539 -11.12 14.71 -37.22
N VAL A 540 -11.03 14.21 -38.45
CA VAL A 540 -12.15 13.56 -39.15
C VAL A 540 -12.44 12.17 -38.60
N LEU A 541 -11.40 11.37 -38.31
CA LEU A 541 -11.54 10.06 -37.65
C LEU A 541 -12.17 10.22 -36.25
N ARG A 542 -11.70 11.18 -35.44
CA ARG A 542 -12.26 11.47 -34.11
C ARG A 542 -13.74 11.86 -34.20
N LYS A 543 -14.11 12.71 -35.16
CA LYS A 543 -15.52 13.08 -35.45
C LYS A 543 -16.37 11.90 -35.94
N ALA A 544 -15.79 10.95 -36.69
CA ALA A 544 -16.51 9.75 -37.15
C ALA A 544 -16.83 8.81 -35.98
N VAL A 545 -15.87 8.53 -35.10
CA VAL A 545 -16.13 7.72 -33.89
C VAL A 545 -17.14 8.41 -32.98
N GLN A 546 -16.99 9.71 -32.72
CA GLN A 546 -17.93 10.46 -31.87
C GLN A 546 -19.36 10.44 -32.41
N ARG A 547 -19.56 10.48 -33.73
CA ARG A 547 -20.90 10.36 -34.34
C ARG A 547 -21.50 8.95 -34.25
N HIS A 548 -20.67 7.91 -34.20
CA HIS A 548 -21.14 6.52 -34.19
C HIS A 548 -21.37 5.96 -32.78
N SER A 549 -20.54 6.33 -31.81
CA SER A 549 -20.55 5.76 -30.45
C SER A 549 -20.54 6.79 -29.32
N SER A 550 -20.65 8.08 -29.62
CA SER A 550 -20.46 9.22 -28.68
C SER A 550 -19.08 9.34 -28.03
N ARG A 551 -18.17 8.37 -28.27
CA ARG A 551 -16.82 8.32 -27.71
C ARG A 551 -15.85 9.32 -28.34
N ARG A 552 -14.83 9.69 -27.59
CA ARG A 552 -13.74 10.58 -27.99
C ARG A 552 -12.41 9.84 -27.86
N PRO A 553 -12.10 8.86 -28.73
CA PRO A 553 -10.88 8.08 -28.60
C PRO A 553 -9.63 8.93 -28.82
N GLU A 554 -8.49 8.41 -28.37
CA GLU A 554 -7.21 8.89 -28.85
C GLU A 554 -7.04 8.51 -30.32
N VAL A 555 -6.46 9.39 -31.14
CA VAL A 555 -6.35 9.24 -32.59
C VAL A 555 -4.95 9.63 -33.03
N ILE A 556 -4.07 8.63 -33.10
CA ILE A 556 -2.72 8.74 -33.63
C ILE A 556 -2.79 8.56 -35.15
N VAL A 557 -2.27 9.53 -35.89
CA VAL A 557 -2.13 9.44 -37.35
C VAL A 557 -0.69 9.73 -37.73
N THR A 558 -0.12 8.88 -38.59
CA THR A 558 1.19 9.10 -39.20
C THR A 558 1.02 9.16 -40.71
N ALA A 559 1.48 10.23 -41.34
CA ALA A 559 1.51 10.34 -42.79
C ALA A 559 2.94 10.19 -43.31
N VAL A 560 3.10 9.43 -44.39
CA VAL A 560 4.37 9.21 -45.08
C VAL A 560 4.20 9.46 -46.57
N ASP A 561 5.12 10.20 -47.18
CA ASP A 561 5.15 10.34 -48.63
C ASP A 561 5.73 9.06 -49.25
N SER A 562 5.02 8.52 -50.24
CA SER A 562 5.44 7.35 -51.01
C SER A 562 5.62 7.74 -52.47
N PHE A 563 6.86 8.02 -52.84
CA PHE A 563 7.27 8.20 -54.23
C PHE A 563 7.09 6.88 -54.97
N GLN A 564 6.10 6.82 -55.87
CA GLN A 564 5.91 5.68 -56.74
C GLN A 564 6.95 5.76 -57.86
N PRO A 565 7.94 4.85 -57.95
CA PRO A 565 8.87 4.85 -59.07
C PRO A 565 8.07 4.65 -60.38
N PRO A 566 8.46 5.30 -61.49
CA PRO A 566 7.72 5.21 -62.73
C PRO A 566 7.61 3.75 -63.15
N VAL A 567 6.38 3.27 -63.33
CA VAL A 567 6.13 1.90 -63.79
C VAL A 567 6.76 1.77 -65.19
N PRO A 568 7.74 0.89 -65.41
CA PRO A 568 8.36 0.75 -66.71
C PRO A 568 7.28 0.34 -67.73
N PRO A 569 7.29 0.89 -68.95
CA PRO A 569 6.29 0.54 -69.95
C PRO A 569 6.31 -0.97 -70.22
N PRO A 570 5.15 -1.60 -70.48
CA PRO A 570 5.11 -3.02 -70.76
C PRO A 570 6.03 -3.33 -71.96
N PRO A 571 6.87 -4.39 -71.87
CA PRO A 571 7.81 -4.69 -72.93
C PRO A 571 7.07 -4.95 -74.25
N ALA A 572 7.60 -4.40 -75.35
CA ALA A 572 7.01 -4.58 -76.67
C ALA A 572 6.89 -6.08 -77.01
N PRO A 573 5.79 -6.50 -77.66
CA PRO A 573 5.59 -7.91 -78.00
C PRO A 573 6.72 -8.41 -78.90
N PRO A 574 7.32 -9.59 -78.60
CA PRO A 574 8.45 -10.09 -79.37
C PRO A 574 8.03 -10.43 -80.81
N PRO A 575 8.91 -10.23 -81.81
CA PRO A 575 8.63 -10.61 -83.19
C PRO A 575 8.45 -12.14 -83.32
N PRO A 576 7.59 -12.62 -84.23
CA PRO A 576 7.28 -14.04 -84.34
C PRO A 576 8.43 -14.82 -85.00
N SER A 577 9.14 -15.66 -84.22
CA SER A 577 10.18 -16.55 -84.74
C SER A 577 10.09 -17.98 -84.17
N ASN A 578 9.49 -18.87 -84.95
CA ASN A 578 9.64 -20.35 -84.97
C ASN A 578 9.83 -21.11 -83.65
N LEU A 579 8.75 -21.74 -83.17
CA LEU A 579 8.81 -22.88 -82.26
C LEU A 579 9.42 -24.10 -82.98
N SER A 580 10.68 -24.45 -82.68
CA SER A 580 11.20 -25.82 -82.92
C SER A 580 12.45 -26.23 -82.12
N ALA A 581 13.14 -25.33 -81.42
CA ALA A 581 14.51 -25.58 -80.93
C ALA A 581 14.68 -25.77 -79.40
N ASP A 582 13.83 -25.20 -78.55
CA ASP A 582 14.16 -24.98 -77.12
C ASP A 582 13.54 -25.98 -76.11
N LEU A 583 12.73 -26.94 -76.57
CA LEU A 583 12.04 -27.89 -75.66
C LEU A 583 12.98 -28.91 -74.98
N SER A 584 14.23 -29.02 -75.42
CA SER A 584 15.25 -29.89 -74.79
C SER A 584 16.03 -29.22 -73.65
N ALA A 585 16.13 -27.88 -73.65
CA ALA A 585 16.93 -27.13 -72.67
C ALA A 585 16.19 -26.94 -71.32
N PHE A 586 14.87 -26.76 -71.36
CA PHE A 586 14.07 -26.43 -70.18
C PHE A 586 13.97 -27.58 -69.16
N ALA A 587 13.92 -28.82 -69.64
CA ALA A 587 13.72 -30.02 -68.80
C ALA A 587 14.89 -30.34 -67.85
N GLN A 588 16.10 -29.82 -68.10
CA GLN A 588 17.29 -30.15 -67.30
C GLN A 588 17.69 -29.08 -66.28
N ARG A 589 17.08 -27.88 -66.29
CA ARG A 589 17.34 -26.84 -65.28
C ARG A 589 16.50 -26.99 -64.01
N GLY A 590 15.20 -27.25 -64.14
CA GLY A 590 14.27 -27.31 -63.00
C GLY A 590 14.65 -28.31 -61.89
N ALA A 591 15.39 -29.38 -62.23
CA ALA A 591 15.81 -30.41 -61.28
C ALA A 591 17.04 -30.02 -60.40
N LYS A 592 17.71 -28.88 -60.66
CA LYS A 592 18.96 -28.49 -59.97
C LYS A 592 18.86 -27.27 -59.05
N GLU A 593 17.72 -26.58 -59.02
CA GLU A 593 17.56 -25.35 -58.24
C GLU A 593 16.76 -25.58 -56.95
N GLY A 594 15.71 -26.41 -56.96
CA GLY A 594 14.95 -26.76 -55.75
C GLY A 594 15.80 -27.37 -54.63
N THR A 595 16.69 -28.31 -54.99
CA THR A 595 17.58 -29.00 -54.04
C THR A 595 18.62 -28.09 -53.39
N LYS A 596 18.92 -26.91 -53.95
CA LYS A 596 19.78 -25.90 -53.29
C LYS A 596 19.03 -25.04 -52.28
N ALA A 597 17.76 -24.71 -52.55
CA ALA A 597 16.95 -23.92 -51.64
C ALA A 597 16.69 -24.67 -50.32
N GLU A 598 16.27 -25.93 -50.41
CA GLU A 598 16.00 -26.78 -49.24
C GLU A 598 17.28 -27.03 -48.40
N GLN A 599 18.43 -27.25 -49.06
CA GLN A 599 19.70 -27.44 -48.35
C GLN A 599 20.19 -26.18 -47.63
N ALA A 600 20.02 -24.99 -48.22
CA ALA A 600 20.36 -23.73 -47.56
C ALA A 600 19.45 -23.46 -46.34
N GLN A 601 18.15 -23.75 -46.47
CA GLN A 601 17.19 -23.56 -45.38
C GLN A 601 17.41 -24.55 -44.22
N ALA A 602 17.71 -25.81 -44.53
CA ALA A 602 18.06 -26.82 -43.53
C ALA A 602 19.38 -26.51 -42.80
N ALA A 603 20.37 -25.95 -43.50
CA ALA A 603 21.63 -25.52 -42.88
C ALA A 603 21.41 -24.38 -41.87
N GLY A 604 20.63 -23.36 -42.23
CA GLY A 604 20.30 -22.24 -41.33
C GLY A 604 19.55 -22.69 -40.08
N GLU A 605 18.63 -23.66 -40.20
CA GLU A 605 17.99 -24.26 -39.02
C GLU A 605 18.95 -25.06 -38.14
N GLN A 606 19.96 -25.74 -38.71
CA GLN A 606 20.97 -26.44 -37.92
C GLN A 606 21.90 -25.47 -37.19
N GLU A 607 22.36 -24.39 -37.83
CA GLU A 607 23.16 -23.36 -37.16
C GLU A 607 22.37 -22.68 -36.03
N ALA A 608 21.09 -22.34 -36.25
CA ALA A 608 20.24 -21.76 -35.20
C ALA A 608 20.08 -22.71 -33.99
N ARG A 609 19.88 -24.01 -34.22
CA ARG A 609 19.78 -25.01 -33.15
C ARG A 609 21.11 -25.29 -32.45
N GLN A 610 22.24 -25.25 -33.16
CA GLN A 610 23.57 -25.35 -32.54
C GLN A 610 23.88 -24.11 -31.69
N ARG A 611 23.52 -22.92 -32.17
CA ARG A 611 23.67 -21.67 -31.42
C ARG A 611 22.84 -21.66 -30.14
N GLN A 612 21.56 -22.03 -30.19
CA GLN A 612 20.73 -22.16 -28.97
C GLN A 612 21.29 -23.18 -27.98
N ARG A 613 21.79 -24.33 -28.45
CA ARG A 613 22.44 -25.33 -27.57
C ARG A 613 23.70 -24.79 -26.92
N ARG A 614 24.49 -24.01 -27.66
CA ARG A 614 25.71 -23.38 -27.13
C ARG A 614 25.39 -22.28 -26.12
N GLU A 615 24.40 -21.44 -26.39
CA GLU A 615 23.90 -20.42 -25.44
C GLU A 615 23.32 -21.07 -24.17
N GLN A 616 22.65 -22.24 -24.28
CA GLN A 616 22.25 -23.05 -23.13
C GLN A 616 23.45 -23.63 -22.37
N GLN A 617 24.44 -24.20 -23.05
CA GLN A 617 25.63 -24.78 -22.40
C GLN A 617 26.49 -23.70 -21.73
N GLU A 618 26.62 -22.51 -22.30
CA GLU A 618 27.32 -21.37 -21.70
C GLU A 618 26.57 -20.88 -20.44
N HIS A 619 25.23 -20.91 -20.44
CA HIS A 619 24.41 -20.60 -19.26
C HIS A 619 24.43 -21.71 -18.18
N GLU A 620 24.48 -22.99 -18.56
CA GLU A 620 24.69 -24.10 -17.63
C GLU A 620 26.10 -24.04 -17.00
N LEU A 621 27.13 -23.71 -17.78
CA LEU A 621 28.50 -23.55 -17.28
C LEU A 621 28.61 -22.38 -16.31
N GLN A 622 27.95 -21.25 -16.59
CA GLN A 622 27.86 -20.12 -15.64
C GLN A 622 27.11 -20.50 -14.35
N ALA A 623 26.04 -21.30 -14.44
CA ALA A 623 25.33 -21.79 -13.26
C ALA A 623 26.18 -22.76 -12.42
N MET A 624 27.00 -23.60 -13.04
CA MET A 624 27.95 -24.47 -12.34
C MET A 624 29.08 -23.69 -11.68
N LEU A 625 29.67 -22.70 -12.37
CA LEU A 625 30.73 -21.85 -11.79
C LEU A 625 30.22 -21.03 -10.60
N ALA A 626 29.00 -20.50 -10.67
CA ALA A 626 28.36 -19.82 -9.52
C ALA A 626 28.09 -20.78 -8.34
N ALA A 627 27.77 -22.05 -8.62
CA ALA A 627 27.59 -23.06 -7.58
C ALA A 627 28.91 -23.48 -6.91
N ASP A 628 30.03 -23.52 -7.65
CA ASP A 628 31.36 -23.76 -7.07
C ASP A 628 31.84 -22.56 -6.24
N GLU A 629 31.54 -21.31 -6.63
CA GLU A 629 31.81 -20.13 -5.79
C GLU A 629 30.99 -20.12 -4.48
N GLU A 630 29.72 -20.58 -4.50
CA GLU A 630 28.94 -20.79 -3.26
C GLU A 630 29.46 -21.99 -2.44
N ALA A 631 30.09 -22.99 -3.07
CA ALA A 631 30.65 -24.16 -2.39
C ALA A 631 31.99 -23.87 -1.67
N GLU A 632 32.92 -23.15 -2.31
CA GLU A 632 34.17 -22.75 -1.63
C GLU A 632 33.92 -21.72 -0.51
N GLY A 633 32.86 -20.91 -0.62
CA GLY A 633 32.41 -20.01 0.45
C GLY A 633 31.91 -20.72 1.72
N ALA A 634 31.67 -22.03 1.69
CA ALA A 634 31.01 -22.77 2.77
C ALA A 634 31.93 -23.42 3.82
N PHE A 635 33.26 -23.42 3.62
CA PHE A 635 34.22 -24.09 4.53
C PHE A 635 35.09 -23.11 5.35
N GLY A 636 34.50 -22.58 6.42
CA GLY A 636 35.25 -21.91 7.49
C GLY A 636 36.10 -22.90 8.32
N PRO A 637 37.30 -22.51 8.80
CA PRO A 637 38.26 -23.43 9.39
C PRO A 637 37.89 -23.86 10.83
N THR A 638 37.80 -25.17 11.07
CA THR A 638 37.73 -25.76 12.42
C THR A 638 39.12 -26.06 12.97
N ALA A 639 39.40 -25.60 14.18
CA ALA A 639 40.74 -25.69 14.78
C ALA A 639 40.83 -26.79 15.87
N GLN A 640 41.65 -27.82 15.60
CA GLN A 640 42.31 -28.71 16.56
C GLN A 640 43.37 -29.53 15.78
N GLY A 641 44.53 -29.92 16.33
CA GLY A 641 45.11 -29.60 17.62
C GLY A 641 46.38 -30.43 17.87
N THR A 642 47.54 -29.79 18.02
CA THR A 642 48.80 -30.32 18.57
C THR A 642 49.19 -31.79 18.28
N GLY A 643 49.97 -32.02 17.22
CA GLY A 643 50.82 -33.21 17.08
C GLY A 643 52.29 -32.79 16.94
N GLY A 644 53.19 -33.26 17.82
CA GLY A 644 54.59 -32.79 17.86
C GLY A 644 55.62 -33.90 18.10
N ARG A 645 56.92 -33.55 17.88
CA ARG A 645 58.10 -34.44 17.71
C ARG A 645 58.12 -35.16 16.35
N GLN A 646 59.24 -35.35 15.65
CA GLN A 646 60.67 -34.97 15.79
C GLN A 646 61.25 -34.95 14.35
N GLY A 647 62.27 -34.16 13.95
CA GLY A 647 63.10 -33.14 14.61
C GLY A 647 64.33 -32.80 13.73
N ARG A 648 65.37 -32.19 14.33
CA ARG A 648 66.73 -31.88 13.80
C ARG A 648 66.97 -30.65 12.88
N LYS A 649 67.75 -29.72 13.48
CA LYS A 649 68.97 -29.04 12.95
C LYS A 649 68.87 -27.88 11.94
N GLY A 650 69.47 -26.75 12.37
CA GLY A 650 70.11 -25.73 11.50
C GLY A 650 69.16 -24.67 10.95
N GLY A 651 69.59 -23.44 10.65
CA GLY A 651 70.92 -22.82 10.85
C GLY A 651 70.85 -21.32 10.48
N ARG A 652 71.73 -20.47 11.04
CA ARG A 652 71.71 -19.01 10.80
C ARG A 652 72.29 -18.62 9.42
N GLY A 653 71.78 -17.51 8.87
CA GLY A 653 72.40 -16.71 7.79
C GLY A 653 71.67 -16.81 6.45
N GLY A 654 71.32 -15.72 5.73
CA GLY A 654 71.28 -14.30 6.10
C GLY A 654 72.20 -13.39 5.26
N ARG A 655 71.62 -12.30 4.69
CA ARG A 655 72.25 -11.29 3.79
C ARG A 655 72.75 -11.86 2.45
N GLU A 656 72.97 -11.10 1.38
CA GLU A 656 72.76 -9.67 1.00
C GLU A 656 72.19 -9.70 -0.45
N GLY A 657 71.71 -8.66 -1.14
CA GLY A 657 71.67 -7.19 -0.98
C GLY A 657 71.60 -6.55 -2.39
N GLY A 658 71.08 -5.31 -2.51
CA GLY A 658 71.30 -4.38 -3.65
C GLY A 658 70.69 -4.73 -5.03
N GLU A 659 70.40 -3.82 -5.97
CA GLU A 659 70.47 -2.34 -6.12
C GLU A 659 69.65 -2.00 -7.42
N SER A 660 69.25 -0.78 -7.83
CA SER A 660 69.13 0.58 -7.23
C SER A 660 68.35 1.53 -8.21
N THR A 661 68.22 2.83 -7.86
CA THR A 661 67.77 4.00 -8.67
C THR A 661 66.28 4.17 -9.00
N GLU A 662 65.66 5.37 -9.13
CA GLU A 662 65.86 6.79 -8.70
C GLU A 662 64.50 7.48 -9.00
N SER A 663 63.93 8.52 -8.38
CA SER A 663 64.35 9.78 -7.75
C SER A 663 63.12 10.33 -6.97
N ASP A 664 63.15 11.06 -5.84
CA ASP A 664 63.85 12.29 -5.39
C ASP A 664 63.03 13.60 -5.62
N PHE A 665 62.35 14.11 -4.58
CA PHE A 665 62.49 15.49 -4.03
C PHE A 665 61.62 15.76 -2.77
N SER A 666 61.92 16.85 -2.04
CA SER A 666 61.48 17.23 -0.68
C SER A 666 60.37 18.33 -0.67
N ASP A 667 59.90 18.95 0.44
CA ASP A 667 60.32 19.01 1.86
C ASP A 667 59.20 19.49 2.83
N GLY A 668 59.42 19.35 4.15
CA GLY A 668 58.88 20.22 5.21
C GLY A 668 57.50 19.87 5.83
N GLY A 669 57.35 19.76 7.16
CA GLY A 669 58.33 19.71 8.27
C GLY A 669 57.74 20.14 9.63
N TYR A 670 58.25 19.58 10.75
CA TYR A 670 58.15 20.02 12.17
C TYR A 670 56.74 20.29 12.79
N SER A 671 56.42 20.08 14.07
CA SER A 671 57.02 19.43 15.26
C SER A 671 55.93 19.43 16.37
N GLY A 672 55.95 18.69 17.48
CA GLY A 672 56.92 17.76 18.09
C GLY A 672 56.48 17.47 19.55
N SER A 673 57.35 16.83 20.36
CA SER A 673 57.36 16.80 21.86
C SER A 673 56.03 16.49 22.61
N SER A 674 55.90 15.31 23.27
CA SER A 674 56.27 15.06 24.69
C SER A 674 55.02 15.16 25.61
N SER A 675 54.95 14.61 26.84
CA SER A 675 55.80 13.71 27.64
C SER A 675 54.96 13.13 28.81
N GLU A 676 55.54 12.22 29.63
CA GLU A 676 55.21 12.01 31.06
C GLU A 676 53.79 11.51 31.47
N GLU A 677 53.55 10.82 32.60
CA GLU A 677 54.40 9.96 33.45
C GLU A 677 53.53 8.99 34.32
N GLU A 678 54.18 8.34 35.30
CA GLU A 678 53.75 7.39 36.35
C GLU A 678 52.41 7.64 37.09
N GLY A 679 51.81 6.68 37.83
CA GLY A 679 52.19 5.27 38.08
C GLY A 679 51.54 4.68 39.37
N TYR A 680 52.17 3.63 39.92
CA TYR A 680 51.93 2.97 41.23
C TYR A 680 50.65 2.15 41.51
N GLY A 681 50.88 0.96 42.13
CA GLY A 681 49.91 0.18 42.94
C GLY A 681 50.29 0.25 44.44
N PRO A 682 50.21 -0.81 45.27
CA PRO A 682 49.87 -2.22 44.99
C PRO A 682 49.03 -2.95 46.11
N SER A 683 49.04 -4.30 46.09
CA SER A 683 48.70 -5.28 47.17
C SER A 683 47.21 -5.61 47.47
N GLY A 684 46.84 -6.86 47.82
CA GLY A 684 47.61 -8.12 47.71
C GLY A 684 47.01 -9.39 48.41
N GLY A 685 47.12 -10.55 47.74
CA GLY A 685 47.10 -11.94 48.31
C GLY A 685 45.77 -12.56 48.80
N ALA A 686 45.64 -13.88 49.07
CA ALA A 686 46.40 -15.08 48.61
C ALA A 686 45.71 -16.42 49.02
N ALA A 687 46.00 -17.53 48.30
CA ALA A 687 45.72 -18.97 48.60
C ALA A 687 44.23 -19.46 48.62
N GLY A 688 43.88 -20.74 48.35
CA GLY A 688 44.64 -21.95 47.91
C GLY A 688 43.68 -23.12 47.49
N VAL A 689 44.03 -24.03 46.55
CA VAL A 689 44.70 -25.36 46.79
C VAL A 689 43.81 -26.33 47.62
N ARG A 690 43.30 -27.52 47.19
CA ARG A 690 43.39 -28.46 46.01
C ARG A 690 42.01 -29.18 45.84
N ALA A 691 41.58 -29.87 44.77
CA ALA A 691 42.12 -30.78 43.72
C ALA A 691 42.23 -32.29 44.08
N ALA A 692 41.39 -33.15 43.48
CA ALA A 692 41.58 -34.62 43.35
C ALA A 692 40.60 -35.29 42.33
N ALA A 693 41.06 -36.37 41.67
CA ALA A 693 40.29 -37.42 40.98
C ALA A 693 41.05 -38.77 41.22
N PRO A 694 40.48 -39.98 41.01
CA PRO A 694 40.60 -40.63 39.69
C PRO A 694 39.58 -41.77 39.34
N ALA A 695 39.73 -42.33 38.12
CA ALA A 695 39.35 -43.70 37.67
C ALA A 695 37.84 -44.08 37.58
N ALA A 696 37.32 -45.00 36.74
CA ALA A 696 37.70 -45.75 35.50
C ALA A 696 37.22 -47.24 35.61
N VAL A 697 37.28 -48.01 34.49
CA VAL A 697 36.90 -49.45 34.32
C VAL A 697 35.38 -49.71 34.07
N ALA A 698 34.90 -50.66 33.24
CA ALA A 698 35.35 -51.19 31.92
C ALA A 698 34.27 -52.09 31.23
N ALA A 699 34.29 -52.12 29.89
CA ALA A 699 34.01 -53.24 28.94
C ALA A 699 32.83 -54.25 29.10
N SER A 700 31.93 -54.28 28.08
CA SER A 700 31.54 -55.45 27.23
C SER A 700 30.41 -55.03 26.26
N ALA A 701 30.25 -55.43 24.99
CA ALA A 701 30.74 -56.50 24.10
C ALA A 701 29.80 -57.74 23.96
N GLY A 702 29.25 -57.93 22.74
CA GLY A 702 28.28 -58.99 22.37
C GLY A 702 27.13 -58.45 21.49
N ASP A 703 27.09 -58.44 20.15
CA ASP A 703 27.62 -59.29 19.05
C ASP A 703 26.58 -60.31 18.50
N LYS A 704 26.24 -60.20 17.19
CA LYS A 704 25.66 -61.26 16.29
C LYS A 704 24.18 -61.72 16.50
N ILE A 705 23.43 -62.31 15.53
CA ILE A 705 23.44 -62.36 14.03
C ILE A 705 22.07 -62.93 13.53
N SER A 706 21.78 -62.87 12.22
CA SER A 706 20.81 -63.72 11.44
C SER A 706 19.27 -63.57 11.63
N SER A 707 18.39 -63.95 10.67
CA SER A 707 18.48 -64.01 9.18
C SER A 707 17.15 -64.44 8.50
N VAL A 708 17.02 -64.14 7.18
CA VAL A 708 16.35 -64.94 6.11
C VAL A 708 14.81 -65.09 6.06
N GLY A 709 14.27 -64.86 4.85
CA GLY A 709 12.99 -65.41 4.33
C GLY A 709 11.86 -64.39 4.14
N GLY A 710 11.17 -64.30 2.99
CA GLY A 710 11.37 -64.93 1.66
C GLY A 710 10.10 -64.87 0.78
N TRP A 711 10.25 -65.04 -0.55
CA TRP A 711 9.19 -65.10 -1.60
C TRP A 711 8.54 -63.72 -1.94
N ARG A 712 8.31 -63.27 -3.19
CA ARG A 712 7.76 -63.85 -4.47
C ARG A 712 6.23 -63.99 -4.46
N GLU A 713 5.43 -63.64 -5.50
CA GLU A 713 5.71 -63.08 -6.85
C GLU A 713 4.46 -62.53 -7.60
N ILE A 714 4.68 -61.75 -8.68
CA ILE A 714 3.87 -61.62 -9.95
C ILE A 714 2.44 -61.03 -9.95
N GLY A 715 2.14 -60.22 -11.00
CA GLY A 715 0.78 -59.96 -11.54
C GLY A 715 0.35 -58.47 -11.59
N SER A 716 0.59 -57.60 -12.59
CA SER A 716 0.85 -57.63 -14.05
C SER A 716 -0.38 -57.35 -14.96
N GLY A 717 -0.50 -56.10 -15.43
CA GLY A 717 -1.34 -55.66 -16.56
C GLY A 717 -2.80 -55.23 -16.25
N SER A 718 -3.53 -54.51 -17.12
CA SER A 718 -3.10 -53.71 -18.28
C SER A 718 -4.25 -52.89 -18.93
N VAL A 719 -4.03 -51.56 -19.06
CA VAL A 719 -4.09 -50.75 -20.31
C VAL A 719 -5.46 -50.45 -21.01
N LEU A 720 -5.53 -49.28 -21.69
CA LEU A 720 -6.63 -48.68 -22.50
C LEU A 720 -7.88 -48.15 -21.75
N GLU A 721 -8.73 -47.28 -22.34
CA GLU A 721 -8.53 -45.99 -23.06
C GLU A 721 -9.92 -45.39 -23.42
N GLY A 722 -10.03 -44.05 -23.47
CA GLY A 722 -10.97 -43.33 -24.36
C GLY A 722 -12.48 -43.23 -24.00
N GLY A 723 -13.13 -42.19 -24.53
CA GLY A 723 -14.59 -42.16 -24.73
C GLY A 723 -15.40 -41.13 -23.93
N ALA A 724 -15.84 -40.07 -24.59
CA ALA A 724 -16.91 -39.15 -24.16
C ALA A 724 -17.64 -38.62 -25.42
N PRO A 725 -18.79 -37.91 -25.30
CA PRO A 725 -19.91 -38.08 -24.38
C PRO A 725 -21.23 -38.41 -25.14
N GLY A 726 -22.31 -38.72 -24.43
CA GLY A 726 -23.65 -38.94 -25.02
C GLY A 726 -24.74 -38.10 -24.35
N VAL A 727 -25.62 -37.48 -25.14
CA VAL A 727 -26.80 -36.71 -24.67
C VAL A 727 -28.05 -37.58 -24.82
N GLY A 728 -28.94 -37.55 -23.82
CA GLY A 728 -30.26 -38.19 -23.88
C GLY A 728 -31.24 -37.53 -22.91
N VAL A 729 -32.48 -37.31 -23.35
CA VAL A 729 -33.56 -36.70 -22.56
C VAL A 729 -34.84 -37.50 -22.76
N GLU A 730 -35.35 -38.13 -21.70
CA GLU A 730 -36.71 -38.70 -21.57
C GLU A 730 -36.93 -39.12 -20.10
N GLY A 731 -38.15 -39.21 -19.55
CA GLY A 731 -39.43 -38.88 -20.21
C GLY A 731 -40.74 -39.38 -19.56
N GLN A 732 -40.76 -39.90 -18.32
CA GLN A 732 -41.95 -40.48 -17.67
C GLN A 732 -41.90 -40.26 -16.14
N GLN A 733 -42.95 -40.41 -15.32
CA GLN A 733 -44.43 -40.20 -15.36
C GLN A 733 -44.98 -40.90 -14.08
N GLY A 734 -46.06 -40.36 -13.48
CA GLY A 734 -46.72 -40.92 -12.29
C GLY A 734 -46.07 -40.51 -10.94
N GLY A 735 -46.79 -40.05 -9.90
CA GLY A 735 -48.17 -39.56 -9.83
C GLY A 735 -49.11 -40.38 -8.93
N GLU A 736 -49.76 -39.72 -7.96
CA GLU A 736 -51.02 -40.12 -7.33
C GLU A 736 -51.65 -38.93 -6.55
N GLU A 737 -52.96 -38.97 -6.28
CA GLU A 737 -53.70 -37.97 -5.47
C GLU A 737 -53.77 -38.41 -3.98
N GLU A 738 -54.32 -37.66 -3.02
CA GLU A 738 -55.78 -37.48 -2.83
C GLU A 738 -56.18 -36.14 -2.14
N ARG A 739 -57.50 -35.87 -2.15
CA ARG A 739 -58.15 -34.65 -1.62
C ARG A 739 -59.52 -34.95 -0.99
N GLU A 740 -59.78 -34.40 0.20
CA GLU A 740 -61.12 -33.96 0.64
C GLU A 740 -60.95 -32.54 1.26
N LYS A 741 -61.72 -31.48 0.96
CA LYS A 741 -63.20 -31.26 0.98
C LYS A 741 -63.73 -31.27 2.42
N GLY A 742 -64.57 -30.35 2.93
CA GLY A 742 -65.23 -29.10 2.44
C GLY A 742 -66.01 -28.46 3.63
N LYS A 743 -66.94 -27.47 3.53
CA LYS A 743 -67.52 -26.70 2.40
C LYS A 743 -68.46 -25.57 2.93
N ALA A 744 -68.52 -24.42 2.24
CA ALA A 744 -69.63 -23.44 2.20
C ALA A 744 -69.92 -22.54 3.46
N SER A 745 -70.71 -21.44 3.42
CA SER A 745 -71.58 -20.88 2.33
C SER A 745 -71.86 -19.34 2.39
N LYS A 746 -72.09 -18.71 1.21
CA LYS A 746 -72.99 -17.55 0.85
C LYS A 746 -73.11 -16.33 1.82
N ALA A 747 -72.99 -15.05 1.43
CA ALA A 747 -73.80 -14.24 0.49
C ALA A 747 -73.37 -12.73 0.54
N ARG A 748 -73.90 -11.73 -0.21
CA ARG A 748 -74.19 -11.55 -1.66
C ARG A 748 -74.54 -10.06 -1.99
N ARG A 749 -74.00 -9.48 -3.09
CA ARG A 749 -74.27 -8.14 -3.71
C ARG A 749 -73.66 -6.89 -2.99
N GLY A 750 -73.15 -5.87 -3.68
CA GLY A 750 -72.72 -5.79 -5.10
C GLY A 750 -72.75 -4.39 -5.77
N ARG A 751 -72.19 -4.31 -7.00
CA ARG A 751 -72.15 -3.16 -7.97
C ARG A 751 -71.23 -1.97 -7.58
N ARG A 752 -70.60 -1.17 -8.45
CA ARG A 752 -70.23 -1.02 -9.91
C ARG A 752 -69.89 0.51 -10.06
N ARG A 753 -69.13 1.09 -11.00
CA ARG A 753 -68.43 0.72 -12.27
C ARG A 753 -67.49 1.90 -12.70
N SER A 754 -66.45 1.65 -13.53
CA SER A 754 -65.82 2.52 -14.60
C SER A 754 -65.62 4.05 -14.40
N GLY A 755 -64.57 4.76 -14.86
CA GLY A 755 -63.43 4.50 -15.78
C GLY A 755 -63.08 5.81 -16.57
N GLY A 756 -61.93 6.03 -17.25
CA GLY A 756 -60.72 5.21 -17.36
C GLY A 756 -59.91 5.34 -18.68
N GLY A 757 -59.27 6.48 -19.03
CA GLY A 757 -58.40 6.59 -20.23
C GLY A 757 -57.67 7.94 -20.48
N SER A 758 -56.35 7.86 -20.74
CA SER A 758 -55.46 8.67 -21.63
C SER A 758 -55.32 10.21 -21.64
N SER A 759 -54.03 10.64 -21.72
CA SER A 759 -53.38 11.63 -22.63
C SER A 759 -53.41 13.17 -22.43
N THR A 760 -52.18 13.70 -22.21
CA THR A 760 -51.50 14.88 -22.83
C THR A 760 -51.97 16.34 -22.64
N ASP A 761 -50.95 17.18 -22.39
CA ASP A 761 -50.73 18.59 -22.81
C ASP A 761 -51.65 19.76 -22.36
N GLY A 762 -51.01 20.83 -21.86
CA GLY A 762 -50.86 22.03 -22.71
C GLY A 762 -51.76 23.27 -22.51
N SER A 763 -51.43 24.13 -21.54
CA SER A 763 -51.43 25.62 -21.67
C SER A 763 -52.73 26.43 -21.86
N SER A 764 -52.64 27.76 -21.62
CA SER A 764 -53.66 28.82 -21.78
C SER A 764 -54.90 28.73 -20.87
N GLY A 765 -55.62 29.81 -20.52
CA GLY A 765 -55.38 31.27 -20.64
C GLY A 765 -56.02 31.96 -19.40
N ALA A 766 -55.52 33.07 -18.87
CA ALA A 766 -55.59 34.42 -19.42
C ALA A 766 -57.04 34.96 -19.51
N ASP A 767 -57.37 35.89 -18.61
CA ASP A 767 -58.55 36.77 -18.61
C ASP A 767 -58.11 38.15 -18.08
N GLU A 768 -58.71 39.25 -18.54
CA GLU A 768 -58.16 40.61 -18.43
C GLU A 768 -59.00 41.54 -17.51
N GLY A 769 -58.34 42.51 -16.86
CA GLY A 769 -59.00 43.50 -16.02
C GLY A 769 -58.08 44.65 -15.59
N GLU A 770 -58.36 45.86 -16.11
CA GLU A 770 -57.66 47.11 -15.77
C GLU A 770 -58.08 47.63 -14.37
N GLY A 771 -57.30 48.45 -13.64
CA GLY A 771 -55.96 48.97 -13.90
C GLY A 771 -55.58 50.12 -12.94
N THR A 772 -54.53 50.87 -13.29
CA THR A 772 -53.96 52.07 -12.61
C THR A 772 -53.13 51.84 -11.33
N GLY A 773 -51.93 52.47 -11.24
CA GLY A 773 -51.21 52.66 -9.96
C GLY A 773 -49.68 52.52 -9.92
N GLY A 774 -48.92 53.45 -10.52
CA GLY A 774 -47.53 53.74 -10.08
C GLY A 774 -46.37 53.12 -10.88
N ALA A 775 -45.44 53.98 -11.31
CA ALA A 775 -44.21 53.67 -12.05
C ALA A 775 -42.98 53.51 -11.11
N ALA A 776 -41.82 52.94 -11.50
CA ALA A 776 -41.48 51.97 -12.56
C ALA A 776 -39.96 51.62 -12.52
N ARG A 777 -39.59 50.45 -13.09
CA ARG A 777 -38.38 50.20 -13.93
C ARG A 777 -36.95 50.26 -13.31
N VAL A 778 -35.96 49.46 -13.76
CA VAL A 778 -35.94 48.30 -14.69
C VAL A 778 -34.69 47.40 -14.49
N GLU A 779 -34.61 46.29 -15.22
CA GLU A 779 -33.45 45.40 -15.44
C GLU A 779 -32.21 46.14 -16.04
N GLY A 780 -31.03 45.56 -16.28
CA GLY A 780 -30.45 44.23 -16.03
C GLY A 780 -29.40 43.85 -17.11
N ALA A 781 -28.69 42.75 -16.89
CA ALA A 781 -27.92 41.93 -17.85
C ALA A 781 -26.74 42.50 -18.71
N GLU A 782 -25.64 41.73 -18.66
CA GLU A 782 -24.84 41.21 -19.80
C GLU A 782 -23.57 41.88 -20.42
N GLU A 783 -22.69 40.94 -20.82
CA GLU A 783 -21.54 40.88 -21.75
C GLU A 783 -20.37 41.92 -21.80
N GLU A 784 -19.22 41.43 -21.29
CA GLU A 784 -17.94 41.15 -22.01
C GLU A 784 -17.07 42.26 -22.70
N LEU A 785 -15.82 41.84 -22.95
CA LEU A 785 -14.81 42.31 -23.92
C LEU A 785 -13.82 43.48 -23.60
N THR A 786 -12.54 43.08 -23.60
CA THR A 786 -11.31 43.78 -24.07
C THR A 786 -10.65 44.93 -23.29
N GLY A 787 -9.30 44.85 -23.27
CA GLY A 787 -8.42 46.01 -23.55
C GLY A 787 -7.53 46.52 -22.41
N GLY A 788 -6.24 46.81 -22.72
CA GLY A 788 -5.29 47.54 -21.85
C GLY A 788 -4.74 46.71 -20.68
N ALA A 789 -3.48 46.29 -20.59
CA ALA A 789 -2.18 46.89 -20.93
C ALA A 789 -1.74 48.02 -19.96
N GLU A 790 -0.57 47.78 -19.32
CA GLU A 790 0.29 48.74 -18.60
C GLU A 790 -0.29 49.41 -17.33
N GLY A 791 0.50 49.72 -16.29
CA GLY A 791 1.94 49.50 -16.12
C GLY A 791 2.45 49.98 -14.74
N ALA A 792 3.79 50.09 -14.63
CA ALA A 792 4.61 50.61 -13.52
C ALA A 792 3.88 51.28 -12.32
N ALA A 793 3.94 50.75 -11.08
CA ALA A 793 5.12 50.60 -10.21
C ALA A 793 5.59 51.89 -9.50
N SER A 794 6.15 51.72 -8.28
CA SER A 794 6.62 52.77 -7.34
C SER A 794 5.51 53.68 -6.75
N GLY A 795 5.66 54.28 -5.56
CA GLY A 795 6.72 54.14 -4.55
C GLY A 795 6.76 55.39 -3.65
N GLY A 796 6.76 55.25 -2.31
CA GLY A 796 6.57 56.44 -1.45
C GLY A 796 6.56 56.24 0.07
N LYS A 797 7.57 55.57 0.64
CA LYS A 797 7.94 55.82 2.05
C LYS A 797 8.72 57.15 2.15
N PRO A 798 8.94 57.73 3.35
CA PRO A 798 7.99 58.01 4.44
C PRO A 798 8.22 59.43 5.05
N ARG A 799 7.39 59.90 6.01
CA ARG A 799 7.93 60.77 7.10
C ARG A 799 7.04 60.98 8.35
N ARG A 800 7.66 60.68 9.50
CA ARG A 800 7.54 61.36 10.82
C ARG A 800 7.37 62.90 10.67
N LYS A 801 6.79 63.68 11.62
CA LYS A 801 6.99 63.67 13.09
C LYS A 801 6.09 64.73 13.80
N LYS A 802 5.86 64.58 15.12
CA LYS A 802 5.42 65.63 16.10
C LYS A 802 3.95 66.12 15.96
N ARG A 803 3.31 66.80 16.93
CA ARG A 803 3.76 67.46 18.20
C ARG A 803 2.61 67.69 19.23
N SER A 804 2.96 67.85 20.52
CA SER A 804 2.20 68.56 21.62
C SER A 804 0.80 68.04 22.00
N ALA A 805 0.18 68.31 23.16
CA ALA A 805 0.50 68.96 24.46
C ALA A 805 -0.51 68.38 25.50
N SER A 806 -0.20 67.99 26.76
CA SER A 806 0.18 68.75 27.98
C SER A 806 -0.90 69.74 28.49
N VAL A 807 -0.96 69.99 29.83
CA VAL A 807 -2.00 70.73 30.59
C VAL A 807 -3.25 69.89 30.95
N GLU A 808 -3.80 69.83 32.18
CA GLU A 808 -3.35 69.78 33.61
C GLU A 808 -4.65 69.59 34.49
N VAL A 809 -4.75 69.32 35.82
CA VAL A 809 -3.82 69.12 36.96
C VAL A 809 -4.34 68.02 37.96
N GLU A 810 -4.76 68.32 39.20
CA GLU A 810 -4.95 67.38 40.35
C GLU A 810 -6.24 67.61 41.19
N GLY A 811 -6.52 66.69 42.14
CA GLY A 811 -7.39 66.87 43.32
C GLY A 811 -8.36 65.69 43.59
N GLY A 812 -8.49 65.09 44.78
CA GLY A 812 -7.80 65.28 46.07
C GLY A 812 -8.76 65.10 47.26
N GLY A 813 -8.53 64.14 48.16
CA GLY A 813 -9.36 63.94 49.37
C GLY A 813 -9.20 62.57 50.04
N GLU A 814 -8.95 62.56 51.36
CA GLU A 814 -8.78 61.38 52.22
C GLU A 814 -10.03 61.10 53.07
N GLY A 815 -10.11 59.96 53.75
CA GLY A 815 -11.17 59.69 54.74
C GLY A 815 -11.28 58.26 55.27
N GLU A 816 -10.55 57.93 56.34
CA GLU A 816 -10.80 56.74 57.17
C GLU A 816 -11.88 57.01 58.25
N ALA A 817 -12.62 55.96 58.66
CA ALA A 817 -12.98 55.67 60.07
C ALA A 817 -13.81 54.38 60.18
N ALA A 818 -13.79 53.73 61.36
CA ALA A 818 -14.58 52.53 61.65
C ALA A 818 -15.15 52.51 63.10
N ASN A 819 -16.27 51.80 63.29
CA ASN A 819 -16.83 51.30 64.57
C ASN A 819 -17.78 50.13 64.20
N ALA A 820 -17.90 48.97 64.89
CA ALA A 820 -18.04 48.65 66.33
C ALA A 820 -19.52 48.85 66.83
N VAL A 821 -20.15 47.95 67.61
CA VAL A 821 -19.74 46.64 68.18
C VAL A 821 -20.95 45.78 68.71
N GLU A 822 -20.73 44.48 68.94
CA GLU A 822 -21.45 43.50 69.83
C GLU A 822 -22.89 42.94 69.60
N GLY A 823 -23.08 41.71 70.15
CA GLY A 823 -24.32 40.91 70.26
C GLY A 823 -24.01 39.40 70.37
N LYS A 824 -24.47 38.65 71.41
CA LYS A 824 -23.94 37.29 71.72
C LYS A 824 -24.90 36.34 72.47
N ALA A 825 -24.60 35.02 72.42
CA ALA A 825 -25.20 33.86 73.14
C ALA A 825 -26.59 33.35 72.69
N GLY A 826 -26.99 32.08 72.88
CA GLY A 826 -26.18 30.87 73.23
C GLY A 826 -26.98 29.63 73.75
N SER A 827 -26.45 28.42 73.47
CA SER A 827 -26.54 27.16 74.26
C SER A 827 -27.88 26.39 74.53
N ALA A 828 -28.10 25.32 73.73
CA ALA A 828 -28.40 23.92 74.15
C ALA A 828 -29.78 23.45 74.71
N VAL A 829 -29.89 22.10 74.80
CA VAL A 829 -30.83 21.21 75.58
C VAL A 829 -32.14 20.70 74.89
N GLU A 830 -32.24 19.35 74.77
CA GLU A 830 -33.42 18.42 74.71
C GLU A 830 -34.65 18.73 73.79
N GLY A 831 -35.54 17.79 73.41
CA GLY A 831 -35.62 16.32 73.58
C GLY A 831 -37.08 15.79 73.38
N VAL A 832 -37.26 14.47 73.14
CA VAL A 832 -38.56 13.73 73.06
C VAL A 832 -39.43 13.98 71.79
N GLY A 833 -40.18 12.96 71.30
CA GLY A 833 -41.05 13.10 70.11
C GLY A 833 -42.02 11.96 69.74
N GLY A 834 -41.52 10.75 69.44
CA GLY A 834 -42.33 9.59 68.98
C GLY A 834 -42.90 9.71 67.55
N SER A 835 -43.68 8.77 67.00
CA SER A 835 -43.75 7.29 67.22
C SER A 835 -44.80 6.64 66.31
N GLU A 836 -44.43 5.72 65.40
CA GLU A 836 -45.34 4.66 64.88
C GLU A 836 -44.56 3.55 64.16
N ALA A 837 -45.13 2.35 64.12
CA ALA A 837 -44.39 1.13 64.47
C ALA A 837 -45.04 -0.20 64.04
N GLU A 838 -44.23 -1.16 63.57
CA GLU A 838 -44.43 -2.63 63.50
C GLU A 838 -43.00 -3.21 63.20
N ARG A 839 -42.36 -4.15 63.92
CA ARG A 839 -42.69 -5.51 64.45
C ARG A 839 -42.79 -6.58 63.35
N GLU A 840 -42.21 -7.79 63.45
CA GLU A 840 -41.66 -8.62 64.57
C GLU A 840 -40.22 -9.15 64.24
N GLU A 841 -39.28 -9.24 65.21
CA GLU A 841 -38.76 -10.44 65.95
C GLU A 841 -38.07 -11.56 65.12
N GLY A 842 -36.95 -12.20 65.54
CA GLY A 842 -36.10 -12.11 66.75
C GLY A 842 -34.67 -12.66 66.52
N LYS A 843 -33.64 -12.31 67.33
CA LYS A 843 -33.09 -13.05 68.50
C LYS A 843 -32.43 -14.42 68.16
N ASP A 844 -31.30 -14.88 68.73
CA ASP A 844 -30.24 -14.39 69.65
C ASP A 844 -29.09 -15.46 69.63
N ALA A 845 -27.86 -15.37 70.19
CA ALA A 845 -27.11 -14.37 70.96
C ALA A 845 -25.55 -14.62 70.88
N ARG A 846 -24.77 -13.67 71.42
CA ARG A 846 -23.45 -13.70 72.14
C ARG A 846 -22.61 -15.01 72.21
N GLY A 847 -21.27 -14.98 72.26
CA GLY A 847 -20.34 -13.82 72.36
C GLY A 847 -18.84 -14.18 72.56
N GLN A 848 -18.10 -13.23 73.17
CA GLN A 848 -16.66 -13.13 73.53
C GLN A 848 -15.97 -14.42 74.05
N VAL A 849 -14.63 -14.62 74.05
CA VAL A 849 -13.50 -13.82 74.63
C VAL A 849 -12.18 -13.98 73.82
N GLU A 850 -11.10 -13.29 74.23
CA GLU A 850 -9.80 -13.02 73.58
C GLU A 850 -8.64 -14.03 73.89
N GLU A 851 -7.42 -13.70 73.41
CA GLU A 851 -6.07 -14.23 73.75
C GLU A 851 -5.63 -15.64 73.24
N SER A 852 -4.33 -15.98 73.08
CA SER A 852 -3.18 -15.33 72.39
C SER A 852 -1.92 -16.22 72.42
N GLU A 853 -1.08 -16.24 71.36
CA GLU A 853 0.28 -16.87 71.29
C GLU A 853 0.33 -18.42 71.46
N LYS A 854 1.35 -19.21 71.05
CA LYS A 854 2.53 -19.08 70.14
C LYS A 854 3.08 -20.49 69.75
N ASP A 855 3.94 -20.52 68.72
CA ASP A 855 5.02 -21.49 68.39
C ASP A 855 4.74 -23.01 68.23
N GLY A 856 5.39 -23.68 67.24
CA GLY A 856 5.49 -25.15 67.18
C GLY A 856 5.68 -25.85 65.81
N ASP A 857 6.94 -25.99 65.36
CA ASP A 857 7.51 -27.05 64.48
C ASP A 857 6.95 -27.40 63.06
N ALA A 858 7.81 -28.13 62.32
CA ALA A 858 7.66 -28.71 60.97
C ALA A 858 8.50 -30.02 60.92
N PRO A 859 8.77 -30.75 59.79
CA PRO A 859 8.35 -30.61 58.37
C PRO A 859 7.86 -31.97 57.76
N LEU A 860 8.21 -32.27 56.49
CA LEU A 860 8.02 -33.55 55.71
C LEU A 860 6.64 -33.72 55.03
N LEU A 861 6.46 -34.26 53.79
CA LEU A 861 7.36 -34.93 52.81
C LEU A 861 6.86 -34.78 51.34
N GLU A 862 7.74 -35.09 50.37
CA GLU A 862 7.51 -35.64 49.00
C GLU A 862 6.67 -34.91 47.90
N SER A 863 7.41 -34.40 46.89
CA SER A 863 7.16 -34.50 45.43
C SER A 863 7.62 -35.90 44.91
N PRO A 864 7.40 -36.38 43.63
CA PRO A 864 7.39 -35.60 42.37
C PRO A 864 6.50 -36.07 41.18
N GLN A 865 6.22 -35.16 40.24
CA GLN A 865 6.83 -35.14 38.89
C GLN A 865 6.56 -33.81 38.17
#